data_AF-A0A9D9KZZ3-F1
#
_entry.id   AF-A0A9D9KZZ3-F1
#
_cell.length_a   1.000
_cell.length_b   1.000
_cell.length_c   1.000
_cell.angle_alpha   90.00
_cell.angle_beta   90.00
_cell.angle_gamma   90.00
#
_symmetry.space_group_name_H-M   'P 1'
#
loop_
_entity.id
_entity.type
_entity.pdbx_description
1 polymer ?
#
loop_
_entity_poly.entity_id
_entity_poly.type
_entity_poly.pdbx_seq_one_letter_code
_entity_poly.pdbx_strand_id
1 'polypeptide(L)'
;MKKNRQIASLLMASAMMLYSTPAMPELTVNAAGTSSEGLKPCIKADVDKQKFSHNEWTGKNGTEDVFGVCREEAAVTLIPYQDSATAAKTAWDYNARENSVYLQMLTGKNGGNWDLTVVQNQQQAEGYMNDGFMNPDYSSSGGAWKSVSLPDSWTRQGFDFSIYTNIGEPWQSKYDGNVPVPQAPTNYNPVGLYRKKFTLTPEMTENNRRVCIQFDGVESAYYVYVNGKEVGYSEDTFSPHKFDITDYLTSGENTLAVKVHKFCDGTWFEDQDMIYDGGIFRDVFLTSEPLVKISDYTVQTDLDNSFTNATLKISADVKNNSTADQSGWSIKAEVIDEDGTDIISGSSIPVESVASGKQETFKAEIPVNSPKLWSAEKPNLYALVLTLTDGEGNAVETVTTQLGFREINFTSSEVDWAGNRTTKQFSPITINGKRLLLKGVNRHDTDPFHGKAVTQTCMEEDVRLMKNYNVNAIRTSHYSNDTYLYWLCNKYGLYMLAETNMESHALMSNNEAKGWFYELGLDRTNTTFERLKNNPAIVAWSIGNEMIYSGDSGVCNGLFRDMIWYFKKNDGTRPVHSEGQGDSMGVDMGSNMYPGQDGVWMKAGHGKMPYVICEYVHAMGNSVGGLKEYWDAIRSADNMLGAFVWDWADQSRAISLDTIPGGLGINDATGVHGKCTGSISSGLGDDTLNGGSAISGYTVMDNSSKYNQALSGSGKSFTFEAIVKPASGDENSVILSKGDTQVALKTQSKGSGLEFFVYDGGWKAVSCDFPSGWTGNWHQVAGVYDKGEITIVCDGKVLKTGSVKDGIAAGNSPVGVGYDSETGRRFDGQISLARIYTKALSVEELNGQRSSSPKIGAKDPSVLLWLDYSTDDLTKEGAWDYYAQDNAHKNLYQDLSAGNYFGYGGDWGDRPNDNSFCENGLVTPDRTPQPELSEVKFQYQSVWFSADESGVKGGNIDVYNENNFINLNEYDIKWTLLKNGAACDEGTINADVAPLTKSKLTVPYSLPADRKDSDEFWLDLSVVTKSTSGMIEEGHEMAYGQFKVNNAAPVSREVVGGVSVKDDGGAYSVKGENFEFTVNKSTGAMQNYKFVGKTLIENGPVPNFWRGFVENDGNSANWKLFDRNWQKAEGKAKVNDISVTDNSASQKVITVSMTFPDAGNASQKTIYTINGNGEVKVSISVDATHSGMGNFLRVGSAMTIP
;
A
#
# COMPACT_ATOMS: atom_id res chain seq x y z
N MET A 1 -11.51 -89.23 -3.56
CA MET A 1 -12.05 -90.54 -3.09
C MET A 1 -11.55 -90.84 -1.69
N LYS A 2 -11.50 -89.80 -0.86
CA LYS A 2 -10.26 -89.48 -0.16
C LYS A 2 -10.68 -88.70 1.10
N LYS A 3 -10.88 -89.35 2.24
CA LYS A 3 -9.89 -89.80 3.25
C LYS A 3 -9.11 -88.65 3.90
N ASN A 4 -9.17 -88.68 5.24
CA ASN A 4 -8.11 -88.37 6.21
C ASN A 4 -7.85 -86.88 6.53
N ARG A 5 -7.90 -86.41 7.79
CA ARG A 5 -7.15 -86.71 9.05
C ARG A 5 -6.01 -85.70 9.26
N GLN A 6 -5.82 -85.32 10.54
CA GLN A 6 -4.63 -84.78 11.23
C GLN A 6 -4.53 -83.24 11.38
N ILE A 7 -4.54 -82.67 12.61
CA ILE A 7 -3.58 -82.77 13.75
C ILE A 7 -2.28 -82.00 13.37
N ALA A 8 -1.76 -81.00 14.08
CA ALA A 8 -1.58 -80.84 15.53
C ALA A 8 -1.40 -79.37 15.95
N SER A 9 -2.06 -79.00 17.05
CA SER A 9 -1.59 -78.05 18.07
C SER A 9 -0.49 -78.70 18.95
N LEU A 10 0.19 -77.92 19.81
CA LEU A 10 1.17 -78.27 20.87
C LEU A 10 2.65 -78.18 20.42
N LEU A 11 3.58 -77.42 21.02
CA LEU A 11 3.83 -77.00 22.41
C LEU A 11 4.91 -75.90 22.49
N MET A 12 4.82 -75.04 23.52
CA MET A 12 5.92 -74.42 24.32
C MET A 12 6.98 -73.56 23.60
N ALA A 13 7.70 -72.64 24.23
CA ALA A 13 7.58 -71.80 25.41
C ALA A 13 8.73 -70.80 25.25
N SER A 14 8.50 -69.53 25.60
CA SER A 14 9.49 -68.55 26.09
C SER A 14 10.96 -68.68 25.62
N ALA A 15 11.38 -67.81 24.70
CA ALA A 15 12.73 -67.24 24.70
C ALA A 15 12.86 -66.02 23.77
N MET A 16 13.33 -64.92 24.37
CA MET A 16 14.16 -63.87 23.78
C MET A 16 13.51 -62.82 22.85
N MET A 17 13.70 -61.58 23.33
CA MET A 17 13.74 -60.31 22.61
C MET A 17 14.33 -60.41 21.20
N LEU A 18 13.90 -59.47 20.36
CA LEU A 18 14.30 -59.14 18.98
C LEU A 18 13.24 -59.53 17.96
N TYR A 19 12.38 -58.59 17.56
CA TYR A 19 11.95 -58.42 16.16
C TYR A 19 11.46 -56.98 15.94
N SER A 20 12.29 -56.26 15.16
CA SER A 20 11.94 -55.33 14.10
C SER A 20 10.47 -54.89 13.97
N THR A 21 10.28 -53.59 14.07
CA THR A 21 9.09 -52.87 13.58
C THR A 21 8.76 -53.25 12.13
N PRO A 22 7.48 -53.45 11.77
CA PRO A 22 7.08 -53.60 10.39
C PRO A 22 7.29 -52.27 9.67
N ALA A 23 8.11 -52.28 8.63
CA ALA A 23 8.33 -51.12 7.77
C ALA A 23 6.99 -50.63 7.20
N MET A 24 6.64 -49.38 7.53
CA MET A 24 5.75 -48.58 6.70
C MET A 24 6.46 -48.31 5.37
N PRO A 25 5.76 -48.27 4.22
CA PRO A 25 6.39 -47.83 3.00
C PRO A 25 6.76 -46.36 3.16
N GLU A 26 8.07 -46.08 3.26
CA GLU A 26 8.63 -44.75 3.07
C GLU A 26 8.12 -44.21 1.73
N LEU A 27 7.32 -43.15 1.79
CA LEU A 27 7.18 -42.21 0.69
C LEU A 27 8.48 -41.39 0.66
N THR A 28 9.57 -42.00 0.19
CA THR A 28 10.69 -41.26 -0.35
C THR A 28 10.19 -40.68 -1.68
N VAL A 29 9.63 -39.47 -1.63
CA VAL A 29 9.59 -38.61 -2.81
C VAL A 29 11.05 -38.31 -3.11
N ASN A 30 11.66 -39.17 -3.92
CA ASN A 30 12.95 -38.88 -4.51
C ASN A 30 12.74 -37.63 -5.36
N ALA A 31 13.19 -36.47 -4.87
CA ALA A 31 13.72 -35.44 -5.74
C ALA A 31 14.65 -36.17 -6.70
N ALA A 32 14.25 -36.28 -7.96
CA ALA A 32 15.04 -36.98 -8.95
C ALA A 32 16.30 -36.13 -9.22
N GLY A 33 17.34 -36.30 -8.40
CA GLY A 33 18.69 -35.82 -8.68
C GLY A 33 19.11 -34.44 -8.14
N THR A 34 18.31 -33.74 -7.35
CA THR A 34 18.67 -32.43 -6.76
C THR A 34 18.39 -32.41 -5.26
N SER A 35 19.20 -33.13 -4.48
CA SER A 35 19.24 -32.88 -3.03
C SER A 35 19.81 -31.48 -2.79
N SER A 36 19.21 -30.74 -1.86
CA SER A 36 19.76 -29.48 -1.30
C SER A 36 21.23 -29.59 -0.88
N GLU A 37 21.75 -30.80 -0.63
CA GLU A 37 23.18 -31.06 -0.41
C GLU A 37 24.11 -30.64 -1.57
N GLY A 38 23.56 -30.46 -2.78
CA GLY A 38 24.27 -30.00 -3.98
C GLY A 38 24.21 -28.50 -4.26
N LEU A 39 23.34 -27.76 -3.56
CA LEU A 39 23.21 -26.31 -3.63
C LEU A 39 24.37 -25.64 -2.89
N LYS A 40 25.56 -25.62 -3.50
CA LYS A 40 26.71 -24.88 -2.97
C LYS A 40 27.06 -23.72 -3.90
N PRO A 41 26.66 -22.48 -3.57
CA PRO A 41 27.09 -21.28 -4.30
C PRO A 41 28.60 -20.98 -4.18
N CYS A 42 29.41 -21.86 -3.58
CA CYS A 42 30.80 -21.55 -3.24
C CYS A 42 31.81 -22.59 -3.74
N ILE A 43 32.72 -22.11 -4.60
CA ILE A 43 34.10 -22.60 -4.67
C ILE A 43 34.93 -21.64 -3.79
N LYS A 44 35.44 -22.10 -2.64
CA LYS A 44 36.45 -21.32 -1.89
C LYS A 44 37.69 -21.20 -2.78
N ALA A 45 37.86 -20.04 -3.39
CA ALA A 45 38.95 -19.73 -4.29
C ALA A 45 40.01 -18.88 -3.57
N ASP A 46 41.26 -19.05 -4.01
CA ASP A 46 42.40 -18.22 -3.66
C ASP A 46 42.07 -16.73 -3.85
N VAL A 47 42.48 -15.88 -2.90
CA VAL A 47 42.19 -14.42 -2.88
C VAL A 47 42.70 -13.69 -4.12
N ASP A 48 43.71 -14.25 -4.80
CA ASP A 48 44.33 -13.66 -5.99
C ASP A 48 43.73 -14.19 -7.31
N LYS A 49 42.79 -15.12 -7.26
CA LYS A 49 42.12 -15.64 -8.47
C LYS A 49 40.93 -14.79 -8.86
N GLN A 50 40.70 -14.70 -10.16
CA GLN A 50 39.46 -14.19 -10.70
C GLN A 50 38.29 -15.10 -10.27
N LYS A 51 37.26 -14.49 -9.71
CA LYS A 51 36.04 -15.15 -9.24
C LYS A 51 34.83 -14.78 -10.06
N PHE A 52 34.79 -13.54 -10.57
CA PHE A 52 33.65 -13.04 -11.32
C PHE A 52 33.90 -13.16 -12.83
N SER A 53 32.87 -13.63 -13.53
CA SER A 53 32.70 -13.42 -14.97
C SER A 53 32.18 -12.02 -15.29
N HIS A 54 31.64 -11.32 -14.28
CA HIS A 54 30.91 -10.04 -14.36
C HIS A 54 29.62 -10.11 -15.20
N ASN A 55 29.13 -11.32 -15.44
CA ASN A 55 27.89 -11.61 -16.15
C ASN A 55 26.89 -12.38 -15.26
N GLU A 56 27.17 -12.54 -13.97
CA GLU A 56 26.33 -13.33 -13.05
C GLU A 56 24.88 -12.85 -13.09
N TRP A 57 24.66 -11.54 -13.00
CA TRP A 57 23.35 -10.85 -13.01
C TRP A 57 22.53 -10.94 -14.32
N THR A 58 23.05 -11.60 -15.37
CA THR A 58 22.51 -11.45 -16.73
C THR A 58 21.52 -12.51 -17.18
N GLY A 59 21.41 -13.66 -16.51
CA GLY A 59 20.48 -14.74 -16.89
C GLY A 59 20.65 -15.28 -18.31
N LYS A 60 21.89 -15.52 -18.77
CA LYS A 60 22.15 -16.02 -20.14
C LYS A 60 21.81 -17.52 -20.29
N ASN A 61 21.77 -18.01 -21.53
CA ASN A 61 21.56 -19.44 -21.89
C ASN A 61 20.20 -20.09 -21.59
N GLY A 62 19.19 -19.33 -21.14
CA GLY A 62 17.85 -19.88 -20.91
C GLY A 62 17.69 -20.60 -19.57
N THR A 63 18.56 -20.31 -18.60
CA THR A 63 18.47 -20.69 -17.17
C THR A 63 19.00 -19.54 -16.32
N GLU A 64 18.68 -19.45 -15.01
CA GLU A 64 19.55 -18.67 -14.11
C GLU A 64 20.90 -19.40 -14.03
N ASP A 65 21.99 -18.64 -14.15
CA ASP A 65 23.32 -19.22 -14.22
C ASP A 65 24.03 -19.15 -12.85
N VAL A 66 23.92 -18.02 -12.12
CA VAL A 66 24.64 -17.78 -10.85
C VAL A 66 23.91 -16.78 -9.95
N PHE A 67 23.31 -17.22 -8.85
CA PHE A 67 22.66 -16.35 -7.84
C PHE A 67 23.56 -15.97 -6.64
N GLY A 68 24.77 -16.55 -6.57
CA GLY A 68 25.72 -16.25 -5.50
C GLY A 68 27.13 -16.80 -5.76
N VAL A 69 28.16 -16.06 -5.34
CA VAL A 69 29.57 -16.45 -5.44
C VAL A 69 30.28 -16.15 -4.13
N CYS A 70 30.94 -17.16 -3.55
CA CYS A 70 31.70 -17.02 -2.30
C CYS A 70 30.90 -16.49 -1.09
N ARG A 71 29.57 -16.66 -1.14
CA ARG A 71 28.66 -16.40 -0.03
C ARG A 71 28.76 -17.51 1.01
N GLU A 72 28.79 -17.17 2.30
CA GLU A 72 28.68 -18.16 3.38
C GLU A 72 27.29 -18.81 3.37
N GLU A 73 27.18 -20.01 3.96
CA GLU A 73 25.89 -20.71 4.10
C GLU A 73 24.92 -19.87 4.97
N ALA A 74 23.63 -19.91 4.62
CA ALA A 74 22.60 -19.24 5.41
C ALA A 74 22.51 -19.87 6.80
N ALA A 75 22.34 -19.03 7.82
CA ALA A 75 22.24 -19.41 9.21
C ALA A 75 21.38 -18.38 9.95
N VAL A 76 21.09 -18.62 11.23
CA VAL A 76 20.57 -17.56 12.09
C VAL A 76 21.54 -16.36 12.13
N THR A 77 21.04 -15.16 12.42
CA THR A 77 21.92 -13.99 12.57
C THR A 77 22.86 -14.18 13.77
N LEU A 78 24.13 -14.50 13.49
CA LEU A 78 25.15 -14.77 14.49
C LEU A 78 26.00 -13.52 14.73
N ILE A 79 25.79 -12.89 15.88
CA ILE A 79 26.66 -11.83 16.40
C ILE A 79 27.41 -12.44 17.60
N PRO A 80 28.74 -12.58 17.53
CA PRO A 80 29.53 -12.99 18.68
C PRO A 80 29.56 -11.89 19.75
N TYR A 81 29.54 -12.28 21.02
CA TYR A 81 29.70 -11.38 22.18
C TYR A 81 30.82 -11.86 23.10
N GLN A 82 31.43 -10.92 23.82
CA GLN A 82 32.50 -11.20 24.78
C GLN A 82 32.02 -11.92 26.05
N ASP A 83 30.74 -11.77 26.42
CA ASP A 83 30.17 -12.36 27.62
C ASP A 83 28.64 -12.51 27.53
N SER A 84 28.09 -13.31 28.46
CA SER A 84 26.67 -13.62 28.59
C SER A 84 25.82 -12.39 28.91
N ALA A 85 26.31 -11.47 29.76
CA ALA A 85 25.55 -10.29 30.17
C ALA A 85 25.30 -9.32 29.00
N THR A 86 26.33 -9.10 28.16
CA THR A 86 26.23 -8.26 26.95
C THR A 86 25.31 -8.92 25.92
N ALA A 87 25.44 -10.23 25.72
CA ALA A 87 24.59 -10.99 24.81
C ALA A 87 23.11 -10.93 25.24
N ALA A 88 22.81 -11.21 26.51
CA ALA A 88 21.45 -11.23 27.04
C ALA A 88 20.71 -9.90 26.85
N LYS A 89 21.42 -8.76 26.98
CA LYS A 89 20.82 -7.43 26.83
C LYS A 89 20.14 -7.22 25.47
N THR A 90 20.62 -7.89 24.42
CA THR A 90 20.07 -7.75 23.06
C THR A 90 18.67 -8.36 22.88
N ALA A 91 18.28 -9.28 23.76
CA ALA A 91 16.91 -9.79 23.78
C ALA A 91 15.90 -8.71 24.20
N TRP A 92 16.34 -7.70 24.95
CA TRP A 92 15.51 -6.63 25.54
C TRP A 92 15.67 -5.29 24.84
N ASP A 93 16.84 -5.04 24.24
CA ASP A 93 17.20 -3.86 23.46
C ASP A 93 17.97 -4.26 22.19
N TYR A 94 17.31 -4.18 21.02
CA TYR A 94 17.88 -4.61 19.73
C TYR A 94 19.22 -3.91 19.40
N ASN A 95 19.36 -2.63 19.77
CA ASN A 95 20.56 -1.85 19.45
C ASN A 95 21.68 -2.10 20.45
N ALA A 96 21.43 -2.83 21.54
CA ALA A 96 22.50 -3.28 22.45
C ALA A 96 23.51 -4.22 21.77
N ARG A 97 23.20 -4.77 20.58
CA ARG A 97 24.13 -5.56 19.74
C ARG A 97 25.42 -4.79 19.42
N GLU A 98 25.33 -3.47 19.30
CA GLU A 98 26.48 -2.58 19.04
C GLU A 98 27.45 -2.49 20.22
N ASN A 99 27.11 -3.02 21.39
CA ASN A 99 28.05 -3.14 22.53
C ASN A 99 28.95 -4.38 22.41
N SER A 100 28.76 -5.24 21.41
CA SER A 100 29.71 -6.31 21.13
C SER A 100 31.02 -5.74 20.62
N VAL A 101 32.13 -6.14 21.25
CA VAL A 101 33.48 -5.81 20.75
C VAL A 101 33.84 -6.56 19.45
N TYR A 102 32.99 -7.49 19.03
CA TYR A 102 33.12 -8.27 17.80
C TYR A 102 32.17 -7.83 16.69
N LEU A 103 31.41 -6.73 16.89
CA LEU A 103 30.52 -6.14 15.89
C LEU A 103 31.00 -4.72 15.56
N GLN A 104 31.05 -4.38 14.27
CA GLN A 104 31.32 -3.02 13.82
C GLN A 104 30.34 -2.62 12.73
N MET A 105 29.48 -1.64 13.01
CA MET A 105 28.55 -1.09 12.01
C MET A 105 29.32 -0.32 10.93
N LEU A 106 28.94 -0.53 9.67
CA LEU A 106 29.39 0.28 8.52
C LEU A 106 28.29 1.21 7.99
N THR A 107 27.05 1.03 8.45
CA THR A 107 25.90 1.91 8.24
C THR A 107 25.50 2.64 9.53
N GLY A 108 24.52 3.54 9.41
CA GLY A 108 23.95 4.28 10.52
C GLY A 108 24.92 5.28 11.16
N LYS A 109 24.54 5.79 12.34
CA LYS A 109 25.27 6.83 13.06
C LYS A 109 26.74 6.48 13.32
N ASN A 110 27.02 5.20 13.60
CA ASN A 110 28.34 4.72 13.96
C ASN A 110 29.18 4.23 12.76
N GLY A 111 28.55 3.98 11.60
CA GLY A 111 29.24 3.59 10.38
C GLY A 111 29.84 4.75 9.59
N GLY A 112 29.25 5.95 9.72
CA GLY A 112 29.64 7.14 8.97
C GLY A 112 29.26 7.06 7.48
N ASN A 113 29.61 8.10 6.72
CA ASN A 113 29.17 8.22 5.34
C ASN A 113 29.92 7.29 4.38
N TRP A 114 29.26 6.98 3.28
CA TRP A 114 29.78 6.30 2.11
C TRP A 114 29.93 7.29 0.96
N ASP A 115 30.76 6.96 -0.03
CA ASP A 115 30.77 7.66 -1.31
C ASP A 115 29.98 6.85 -2.33
N LEU A 116 29.09 7.50 -3.08
CA LEU A 116 28.26 6.87 -4.12
C LEU A 116 28.31 7.68 -5.42
N THR A 117 28.41 6.97 -6.54
CA THR A 117 27.96 7.44 -7.85
C THR A 117 27.04 6.40 -8.48
N VAL A 118 26.03 6.85 -9.21
CA VAL A 118 25.11 5.98 -9.96
C VAL A 118 25.19 6.33 -11.44
N VAL A 119 25.36 5.32 -12.28
CA VAL A 119 25.39 5.46 -13.74
C VAL A 119 24.25 4.67 -14.38
N GLN A 120 23.92 4.96 -15.63
CA GLN A 120 22.69 4.45 -16.25
C GLN A 120 22.69 2.94 -16.51
N ASN A 121 23.87 2.35 -16.76
CA ASN A 121 24.02 0.94 -17.12
C ASN A 121 25.44 0.41 -16.92
N GLN A 122 25.60 -0.91 -17.05
CA GLN A 122 26.88 -1.61 -16.90
C GLN A 122 27.99 -1.07 -17.83
N GLN A 123 27.67 -0.66 -19.06
CA GLN A 123 28.65 -0.10 -19.99
C GLN A 123 29.29 1.19 -19.45
N GLN A 124 28.49 2.08 -18.84
CA GLN A 124 29.02 3.28 -18.19
C GLN A 124 29.82 2.94 -16.94
N ALA A 125 29.39 1.91 -16.17
CA ALA A 125 30.08 1.47 -14.97
C ALA A 125 31.48 0.90 -15.29
N GLU A 126 31.67 0.26 -16.45
CA GLU A 126 32.97 -0.27 -16.88
C GLU A 126 34.08 0.78 -16.91
N GLY A 127 33.76 2.05 -17.19
CA GLY A 127 34.74 3.14 -17.11
C GLY A 127 35.36 3.27 -15.72
N TYR A 128 34.52 3.26 -14.68
CA TYR A 128 34.96 3.33 -13.29
C TYR A 128 35.70 2.06 -12.85
N MET A 129 35.28 0.90 -13.34
CA MET A 129 35.97 -0.37 -13.07
C MET A 129 37.39 -0.35 -13.66
N ASN A 130 37.54 0.13 -14.89
CA ASN A 130 38.83 0.26 -15.57
C ASN A 130 39.74 1.30 -14.92
N ASP A 131 39.17 2.37 -14.37
CA ASP A 131 39.89 3.39 -13.60
C ASP A 131 40.30 2.88 -12.20
N GLY A 132 39.87 1.68 -11.81
CA GLY A 132 40.26 1.05 -10.56
C GLY A 132 39.44 1.50 -9.35
N PHE A 133 38.14 1.79 -9.51
CA PHE A 133 37.22 2.17 -8.42
C PHE A 133 37.35 1.35 -7.12
N MET A 134 37.60 0.05 -7.27
CA MET A 134 37.77 -0.91 -6.17
C MET A 134 39.11 -0.79 -5.43
N ASN A 135 40.11 -0.13 -6.03
CA ASN A 135 41.46 -0.05 -5.48
C ASN A 135 41.55 0.99 -4.34
N PRO A 136 42.45 0.79 -3.36
CA PRO A 136 42.63 1.72 -2.24
C PRO A 136 43.05 3.14 -2.64
N ASP A 137 43.79 3.28 -3.74
CA ASP A 137 44.36 4.53 -4.23
C ASP A 137 43.42 5.33 -5.16
N TYR A 138 42.26 4.78 -5.51
CA TYR A 138 41.24 5.50 -6.29
C TYR A 138 40.69 6.70 -5.50
N SER A 139 40.48 7.82 -6.20
CA SER A 139 39.93 9.05 -5.60
C SER A 139 38.48 9.28 -6.00
N SER A 140 37.59 9.32 -5.00
CA SER A 140 36.17 9.68 -5.12
C SER A 140 35.91 11.20 -4.98
N SER A 141 36.93 12.06 -5.10
CA SER A 141 36.80 13.50 -4.88
C SER A 141 36.25 14.32 -6.07
N GLY A 142 35.81 13.66 -7.16
CA GLY A 142 35.30 14.29 -8.37
C GLY A 142 33.79 14.56 -8.32
N GLY A 143 33.27 15.45 -9.17
CA GLY A 143 31.87 15.91 -9.12
C GLY A 143 30.77 14.87 -9.39
N ALA A 144 31.11 13.66 -9.85
CA ALA A 144 30.15 12.57 -10.02
C ALA A 144 29.82 11.83 -8.71
N TRP A 145 30.72 11.89 -7.73
CA TRP A 145 30.57 11.22 -6.44
C TRP A 145 29.84 12.12 -5.43
N LYS A 146 28.92 11.54 -4.65
CA LYS A 146 28.30 12.19 -3.49
C LYS A 146 28.59 11.40 -2.21
N SER A 147 28.73 12.13 -1.11
CA SER A 147 28.71 11.52 0.21
C SER A 147 27.26 11.22 0.61
N VAL A 148 27.00 9.98 0.98
CA VAL A 148 25.66 9.43 1.26
C VAL A 148 25.62 8.77 2.63
N SER A 149 24.43 8.76 3.24
CA SER A 149 24.15 8.00 4.47
C SER A 149 23.43 6.72 4.10
N LEU A 150 23.80 5.62 4.74
CA LEU A 150 23.18 4.32 4.52
C LEU A 150 22.76 3.72 5.88
N PRO A 151 21.72 2.87 5.93
CA PRO A 151 20.92 2.41 4.79
C PRO A 151 19.99 3.49 4.22
N ASP A 152 19.85 3.54 2.90
CA ASP A 152 18.86 4.38 2.19
C ASP A 152 18.76 3.96 0.72
N SER A 153 17.60 4.11 0.10
CA SER A 153 17.41 3.92 -1.34
C SER A 153 18.09 5.04 -2.13
N TRP A 154 18.85 4.76 -3.20
CA TRP A 154 19.59 5.82 -3.90
C TRP A 154 18.67 6.86 -4.57
N THR A 155 17.41 6.48 -4.85
CA THR A 155 16.37 7.34 -5.46
C THR A 155 16.00 8.50 -4.54
N ARG A 156 16.18 8.31 -3.24
CA ARG A 156 15.94 9.33 -2.22
C ARG A 156 17.16 10.21 -1.97
N GLN A 157 18.31 9.81 -2.49
CA GLN A 157 19.59 10.52 -2.36
C GLN A 157 19.93 11.33 -3.63
N GLY A 158 18.94 11.53 -4.49
CA GLY A 158 19.05 12.33 -5.72
C GLY A 158 19.83 11.64 -6.83
N PHE A 159 19.74 10.31 -6.90
CA PHE A 159 20.23 9.49 -8.01
C PHE A 159 19.06 8.74 -8.64
N ASP A 160 19.03 8.62 -9.97
CA ASP A 160 18.01 7.85 -10.68
C ASP A 160 16.55 8.28 -10.31
N PHE A 161 15.56 7.43 -10.52
CA PHE A 161 14.16 7.64 -10.16
C PHE A 161 13.49 6.31 -9.77
N SER A 162 12.45 6.38 -8.94
CA SER A 162 11.62 5.22 -8.54
C SER A 162 10.80 4.70 -9.73
N ILE A 163 10.42 3.42 -9.75
CA ILE A 163 9.49 2.89 -10.76
C ILE A 163 8.39 2.14 -10.03
N TYR A 164 7.13 2.46 -10.28
CA TYR A 164 6.00 1.67 -9.77
C TYR A 164 5.38 0.85 -10.88
N THR A 165 5.25 -0.46 -10.71
CA THR A 165 4.49 -1.35 -11.59
C THR A 165 3.81 -2.44 -10.77
N ASN A 166 2.66 -2.93 -11.24
CA ASN A 166 1.96 -4.05 -10.64
C ASN A 166 2.41 -5.40 -11.26
N ILE A 167 1.94 -5.73 -12.47
CA ILE A 167 2.19 -7.06 -13.10
C ILE A 167 3.35 -7.05 -14.10
N GLY A 168 3.63 -5.91 -14.71
CA GLY A 168 4.65 -5.81 -15.74
C GLY A 168 6.00 -5.47 -15.15
N GLU A 169 7.05 -6.20 -15.51
CA GLU A 169 8.41 -5.88 -15.06
C GLU A 169 8.76 -4.40 -15.31
N PRO A 170 9.55 -3.77 -14.41
CA PRO A 170 9.77 -2.32 -14.40
C PRO A 170 10.44 -1.76 -15.66
N TRP A 171 10.97 -2.60 -16.56
CA TRP A 171 11.57 -2.20 -17.84
C TRP A 171 10.72 -2.45 -19.10
N GLN A 172 9.73 -3.36 -19.06
CA GLN A 172 9.18 -4.02 -20.25
C GLN A 172 8.44 -3.12 -21.26
N SER A 173 7.90 -1.96 -20.87
CA SER A 173 7.11 -1.14 -21.81
C SER A 173 7.82 0.10 -22.36
N LYS A 174 9.01 0.44 -21.84
CA LYS A 174 9.73 1.67 -22.25
C LYS A 174 11.24 1.57 -22.22
N TYR A 175 11.80 1.00 -21.16
CA TYR A 175 13.24 1.06 -20.92
C TYR A 175 13.99 -0.04 -21.65
N ASP A 176 13.44 -1.26 -21.70
CA ASP A 176 14.02 -2.39 -22.43
C ASP A 176 12.94 -3.43 -22.81
N GLY A 177 12.07 -3.11 -23.77
CA GLY A 177 10.82 -3.87 -23.96
C GLY A 177 10.90 -5.24 -24.65
N ASN A 178 12.09 -5.72 -25.01
CA ASN A 178 12.27 -7.01 -25.67
C ASN A 178 13.24 -7.94 -24.91
N VAL A 179 13.42 -7.72 -23.60
CA VAL A 179 14.27 -8.56 -22.76
C VAL A 179 13.61 -9.92 -22.56
N PRO A 180 14.19 -11.03 -23.05
CA PRO A 180 13.62 -12.36 -22.87
C PRO A 180 13.97 -12.90 -21.49
N VAL A 181 13.00 -13.48 -20.78
CA VAL A 181 13.27 -14.29 -19.57
C VAL A 181 14.34 -15.37 -19.89
N PRO A 182 15.32 -15.64 -19.01
CA PRO A 182 15.54 -15.04 -17.68
C PRO A 182 16.47 -13.81 -17.69
N GLN A 183 16.72 -13.18 -18.84
CA GLN A 183 17.71 -12.10 -18.92
C GLN A 183 17.28 -10.84 -18.18
N ALA A 184 18.27 -10.12 -17.64
CA ALA A 184 18.09 -8.77 -17.08
C ALA A 184 18.17 -7.68 -18.17
N PRO A 185 17.55 -6.50 -17.98
CA PRO A 185 17.70 -5.38 -18.91
C PRO A 185 19.13 -4.86 -18.95
N THR A 186 19.57 -4.39 -20.11
CA THR A 186 20.95 -3.89 -20.32
C THR A 186 21.00 -2.44 -20.78
N ASN A 187 19.93 -1.94 -21.41
CA ASN A 187 19.87 -0.57 -21.92
C ASN A 187 19.75 0.44 -20.77
N TYR A 188 18.78 0.24 -19.90
CA TYR A 188 18.61 0.98 -18.64
C TYR A 188 18.56 -0.04 -17.51
N ASN A 189 19.66 -0.10 -16.78
CA ASN A 189 19.81 -0.90 -15.57
C ASN A 189 20.83 -0.18 -14.69
N PRO A 190 20.37 0.83 -13.92
CA PRO A 190 21.26 1.70 -13.17
C PRO A 190 22.23 0.91 -12.29
N VAL A 191 23.48 1.35 -12.27
CA VAL A 191 24.57 0.71 -11.51
C VAL A 191 25.12 1.70 -10.50
N GLY A 192 24.97 1.36 -9.22
CA GLY A 192 25.54 2.11 -8.10
C GLY A 192 26.92 1.60 -7.74
N LEU A 193 27.89 2.51 -7.61
CA LEU A 193 29.25 2.23 -7.20
C LEU A 193 29.49 2.89 -5.84
N TYR A 194 29.60 2.08 -4.80
CA TYR A 194 29.74 2.50 -3.41
C TYR A 194 31.17 2.31 -2.91
N ARG A 195 31.75 3.29 -2.19
CA ARG A 195 33.04 3.12 -1.48
C ARG A 195 32.92 3.47 -0.01
N LYS A 196 33.63 2.70 0.81
CA LYS A 196 33.79 2.97 2.23
C LYS A 196 35.21 2.66 2.69
N LYS A 197 35.79 3.58 3.46
CA LYS A 197 36.99 3.31 4.24
C LYS A 197 36.61 2.89 5.66
N PHE A 198 37.33 1.90 6.18
CA PHE A 198 37.15 1.42 7.55
C PHE A 198 38.46 0.89 8.14
N THR A 199 38.54 0.87 9.46
CA THR A 199 39.64 0.27 10.23
C THR A 199 39.04 -0.69 11.23
N LEU A 200 39.68 -1.84 11.46
CA LEU A 200 39.25 -2.81 12.45
C LEU A 200 39.73 -2.40 13.85
N THR A 201 38.94 -2.72 14.86
CA THR A 201 39.39 -2.64 16.24
C THR A 201 40.39 -3.78 16.54
N PRO A 202 41.32 -3.60 17.49
CA PRO A 202 42.24 -4.67 17.88
C PRO A 202 41.52 -5.99 18.23
N GLU A 203 40.43 -5.90 18.99
CA GLU A 203 39.64 -7.03 19.49
C GLU A 203 39.08 -7.91 18.36
N MET A 204 38.75 -7.32 17.20
CA MET A 204 38.25 -8.05 16.03
C MET A 204 39.31 -8.93 15.36
N THR A 205 40.60 -8.70 15.64
CA THR A 205 41.73 -9.40 15.00
C THR A 205 42.55 -10.25 15.97
N GLU A 206 42.32 -10.13 17.27
CA GLU A 206 43.00 -10.93 18.30
C GLU A 206 42.72 -12.44 18.12
N ASN A 207 43.62 -13.29 18.62
CA ASN A 207 43.47 -14.74 18.64
C ASN A 207 43.15 -15.40 17.27
N ASN A 208 43.63 -14.79 16.18
CA ASN A 208 43.39 -15.25 14.80
C ASN A 208 41.90 -15.37 14.45
N ARG A 209 41.06 -14.48 14.99
CA ARG A 209 39.65 -14.38 14.62
C ARG A 209 39.49 -14.01 13.15
N ARG A 210 38.38 -14.46 12.57
CA ARG A 210 38.02 -14.25 11.17
C ARG A 210 36.99 -13.15 11.06
N VAL A 211 37.19 -12.21 10.15
CA VAL A 211 36.30 -11.06 9.96
C VAL A 211 35.39 -11.33 8.76
N CYS A 212 34.08 -11.25 9.00
CA CYS A 212 33.05 -11.37 7.97
C CYS A 212 32.30 -10.04 7.82
N ILE A 213 31.93 -9.70 6.59
CA ILE A 213 31.00 -8.61 6.29
C ILE A 213 29.61 -9.20 6.01
N GLN A 214 28.57 -8.54 6.49
CA GLN A 214 27.18 -8.89 6.23
C GLN A 214 26.43 -7.68 5.67
N PHE A 215 25.63 -7.92 4.63
CA PHE A 215 24.69 -6.99 4.03
C PHE A 215 23.28 -7.52 4.28
N ASP A 216 22.42 -6.76 4.96
CA ASP A 216 21.08 -7.24 5.34
C ASP A 216 20.00 -7.04 4.26
N GLY A 217 20.32 -6.27 3.21
CA GLY A 217 19.41 -6.02 2.08
C GLY A 217 20.01 -5.07 1.04
N VAL A 218 20.06 -5.52 -0.21
CA VAL A 218 20.63 -4.80 -1.35
C VAL A 218 19.78 -5.07 -2.58
N GLU A 219 19.19 -4.04 -3.18
CA GLU A 219 18.35 -4.15 -4.37
C GLU A 219 19.18 -3.96 -5.66
N SER A 220 19.29 -4.95 -6.56
CA SER A 220 18.84 -6.36 -6.45
C SER A 220 19.95 -7.40 -6.53
N ALA A 221 21.12 -7.01 -7.06
CA ALA A 221 22.31 -7.84 -7.13
C ALA A 221 23.58 -7.00 -6.93
N TYR A 222 24.63 -7.59 -6.36
CA TYR A 222 25.83 -6.82 -6.07
C TYR A 222 27.12 -7.64 -5.99
N TYR A 223 28.23 -6.96 -6.26
CA TYR A 223 29.59 -7.46 -6.17
C TYR A 223 30.33 -6.77 -5.04
N VAL A 224 31.08 -7.54 -4.25
CA VAL A 224 31.88 -7.05 -3.12
C VAL A 224 33.36 -7.12 -3.46
N TYR A 225 34.07 -6.02 -3.20
CA TYR A 225 35.51 -5.92 -3.33
C TYR A 225 36.13 -5.36 -2.05
N VAL A 226 37.26 -5.93 -1.62
CA VAL A 226 38.04 -5.41 -0.49
C VAL A 226 39.48 -5.20 -0.96
N ASN A 227 40.00 -3.99 -0.77
CA ASN A 227 41.35 -3.59 -1.15
C ASN A 227 41.72 -3.95 -2.60
N GLY A 228 40.78 -3.74 -3.53
CA GLY A 228 40.95 -4.04 -4.97
C GLY A 228 40.75 -5.50 -5.37
N LYS A 229 40.43 -6.39 -4.43
CA LYS A 229 40.29 -7.84 -4.66
C LYS A 229 38.83 -8.27 -4.66
N GLU A 230 38.50 -9.25 -5.51
CA GLU A 230 37.15 -9.82 -5.62
C GLU A 230 36.81 -10.68 -4.40
N VAL A 231 35.71 -10.37 -3.71
CA VAL A 231 35.25 -11.12 -2.53
C VAL A 231 34.14 -12.08 -2.90
N GLY A 232 32.97 -11.55 -3.28
CA GLY A 232 31.78 -12.34 -3.61
C GLY A 232 30.68 -11.57 -4.36
N TYR A 233 29.63 -12.30 -4.73
CA TYR A 233 28.42 -11.81 -5.41
C TYR A 233 27.18 -12.43 -4.77
N SER A 234 26.05 -11.72 -4.75
CA SER A 234 24.75 -12.27 -4.33
C SER A 234 23.57 -11.56 -4.99
N GLU A 235 22.49 -12.31 -5.12
CA GLU A 235 21.10 -11.88 -5.39
C GLU A 235 20.22 -12.17 -4.17
N ASP A 236 18.91 -11.87 -4.25
CA ASP A 236 17.87 -11.89 -3.19
C ASP A 236 17.82 -10.59 -2.37
N THR A 237 17.04 -9.63 -2.87
CA THR A 237 16.99 -8.24 -2.38
C THR A 237 16.75 -8.12 -0.87
N PHE A 238 15.93 -9.00 -0.31
CA PHE A 238 15.40 -8.88 1.06
C PHE A 238 16.03 -9.84 2.07
N SER A 239 17.05 -10.60 1.67
CA SER A 239 17.75 -11.54 2.55
C SER A 239 19.17 -11.07 2.90
N PRO A 240 19.65 -11.39 4.12
CA PRO A 240 21.01 -11.08 4.52
C PRO A 240 22.02 -12.03 3.88
N HIS A 241 23.18 -11.49 3.53
CA HIS A 241 24.25 -12.22 2.88
C HIS A 241 25.59 -11.92 3.53
N LYS A 242 26.37 -12.97 3.78
CA LYS A 242 27.62 -12.89 4.54
C LYS A 242 28.80 -13.37 3.71
N PHE A 243 29.92 -12.65 3.82
CA PHE A 243 31.19 -12.98 3.17
C PHE A 243 32.33 -12.91 4.17
N ASP A 244 33.19 -13.92 4.17
CA ASP A 244 34.44 -13.87 4.90
C ASP A 244 35.48 -13.03 4.14
N ILE A 245 35.93 -11.95 4.79
CA ILE A 245 36.88 -10.98 4.21
C ILE A 245 38.26 -11.04 4.88
N THR A 246 38.49 -11.98 5.79
CA THR A 246 39.72 -12.08 6.61
C THR A 246 40.99 -11.94 5.78
N ASP A 247 41.10 -12.73 4.72
CA ASP A 247 42.32 -12.86 3.91
C ASP A 247 42.51 -11.71 2.91
N TYR A 248 41.56 -10.77 2.82
CA TYR A 248 41.62 -9.59 1.93
C TYR A 248 42.04 -8.32 2.69
N LEU A 249 42.04 -8.38 4.01
CA LEU A 249 42.30 -7.25 4.87
C LEU A 249 43.80 -6.94 4.96
N THR A 250 44.11 -5.67 5.19
CA THR A 250 45.45 -5.17 5.48
C THR A 250 45.51 -4.61 6.89
N SER A 251 46.70 -4.53 7.46
CA SER A 251 46.92 -3.85 8.74
C SER A 251 46.65 -2.35 8.58
N GLY A 252 45.62 -1.82 9.25
CA GLY A 252 45.25 -0.40 9.21
C GLY A 252 43.96 -0.13 8.45
N GLU A 253 43.98 0.89 7.58
CA GLU A 253 42.81 1.30 6.80
C GLU A 253 42.56 0.35 5.63
N ASN A 254 41.31 -0.07 5.48
CA ASN A 254 40.82 -0.94 4.44
C ASN A 254 39.79 -0.21 3.58
N THR A 255 39.74 -0.55 2.29
CA THR A 255 38.76 -0.01 1.34
C THR A 255 37.76 -1.10 0.96
N LEU A 256 36.49 -0.85 1.24
CA LEU A 256 35.35 -1.60 0.74
C LEU A 256 34.81 -0.89 -0.50
N ALA A 257 34.58 -1.66 -1.57
CA ALA A 257 33.90 -1.20 -2.77
C ALA A 257 32.78 -2.17 -3.12
N VAL A 258 31.61 -1.64 -3.47
CA VAL A 258 30.42 -2.43 -3.81
C VAL A 258 29.83 -1.92 -5.11
N LYS A 259 29.62 -2.82 -6.08
CA LYS A 259 28.93 -2.53 -7.34
C LYS A 259 27.54 -3.15 -7.28
N VAL A 260 26.50 -2.34 -7.34
CA VAL A 260 25.09 -2.75 -7.21
C VAL A 260 24.36 -2.51 -8.52
N HIS A 261 23.63 -3.52 -9.01
CA HIS A 261 22.75 -3.43 -10.17
C HIS A 261 21.30 -3.30 -9.68
N LYS A 262 20.53 -2.37 -10.28
CA LYS A 262 19.11 -2.18 -9.93
C LYS A 262 18.26 -3.40 -10.28
N PHE A 263 18.59 -4.07 -11.39
CA PHE A 263 17.89 -5.25 -11.88
C PHE A 263 18.88 -6.38 -12.20
N CYS A 264 18.49 -7.62 -11.93
CA CYS A 264 19.20 -8.84 -12.29
C CYS A 264 18.21 -9.89 -12.83
N ASP A 265 18.69 -11.07 -13.20
CA ASP A 265 17.85 -12.20 -13.60
C ASP A 265 16.92 -12.67 -12.48
N GLY A 266 17.35 -12.62 -11.23
CA GLY A 266 16.49 -12.85 -10.07
C GLY A 266 15.32 -11.87 -9.94
N THR A 267 15.31 -10.72 -10.62
CA THR A 267 14.20 -9.76 -10.58
C THR A 267 12.91 -10.32 -11.19
N TRP A 268 12.99 -11.30 -12.10
CA TRP A 268 11.81 -12.04 -12.61
C TRP A 268 11.03 -12.82 -11.53
N PHE A 269 11.63 -12.98 -10.33
CA PHE A 269 11.01 -13.53 -9.13
C PHE A 269 10.91 -12.52 -7.97
N GLU A 270 11.11 -11.23 -8.25
CA GLU A 270 10.90 -10.09 -7.37
C GLU A 270 9.89 -9.11 -8.01
N ASP A 271 8.86 -9.67 -8.65
CA ASP A 271 7.81 -8.95 -9.38
C ASP A 271 6.61 -8.64 -8.49
N GLN A 272 6.87 -8.16 -7.27
CA GLN A 272 5.82 -7.72 -6.35
C GLN A 272 5.18 -6.41 -6.83
N ASP A 273 3.89 -6.21 -6.54
CA ASP A 273 3.17 -4.95 -6.72
C ASP A 273 3.71 -3.85 -5.76
N MET A 274 4.84 -3.25 -6.13
CA MET A 274 5.59 -2.31 -5.29
C MET A 274 6.44 -1.32 -6.09
N ILE A 275 7.02 -0.35 -5.38
CA ILE A 275 7.96 0.63 -5.96
C ILE A 275 9.40 0.07 -5.95
N TYR A 276 10.09 0.11 -7.10
CA TYR A 276 11.50 -0.25 -7.30
C TYR A 276 12.42 0.96 -7.20
N ASP A 277 13.42 0.90 -6.32
CA ASP A 277 14.28 2.04 -5.98
C ASP A 277 15.76 1.79 -6.30
N GLY A 278 16.32 0.67 -5.85
CA GLY A 278 17.74 0.31 -5.98
C GLY A 278 18.60 0.78 -4.79
N GLY A 279 19.68 0.05 -4.54
CA GLY A 279 20.73 0.43 -3.59
C GLY A 279 20.83 -0.43 -2.34
N ILE A 280 21.66 0.02 -1.39
CA ILE A 280 21.90 -0.67 -0.10
C ILE A 280 20.92 -0.10 0.93
N PHE A 281 19.76 -0.73 1.06
CA PHE A 281 18.61 -0.20 1.81
C PHE A 281 18.43 -0.83 3.21
N ARG A 282 19.28 -1.78 3.61
CA ARG A 282 19.40 -2.28 5.00
C ARG A 282 20.85 -2.27 5.46
N ASP A 283 21.06 -2.57 6.74
CA ASP A 283 22.34 -2.42 7.42
C ASP A 283 23.48 -3.21 6.76
N VAL A 284 24.70 -2.65 6.89
CA VAL A 284 25.96 -3.32 6.56
C VAL A 284 26.85 -3.27 7.79
N PHE A 285 27.41 -4.41 8.18
CA PHE A 285 28.28 -4.49 9.36
C PHE A 285 29.31 -5.61 9.24
N LEU A 286 30.35 -5.50 10.07
CA LEU A 286 31.39 -6.50 10.23
C LEU A 286 31.15 -7.30 11.51
N THR A 287 31.39 -8.61 11.44
CA THR A 287 31.47 -9.50 12.60
C THR A 287 32.85 -10.14 12.68
N SER A 288 33.36 -10.37 13.89
CA SER A 288 34.61 -11.10 14.14
C SER A 288 34.31 -12.43 14.83
N GLU A 289 34.65 -13.53 14.20
CA GLU A 289 34.33 -14.90 14.62
C GLU A 289 35.57 -15.68 15.06
N PRO A 290 35.50 -16.54 16.09
CA PRO A 290 36.60 -17.42 16.44
C PRO A 290 36.80 -18.55 15.41
N LEU A 291 37.97 -19.20 15.44
CA LEU A 291 38.27 -20.33 14.55
C LEU A 291 37.36 -21.54 14.83
N VAL A 292 37.07 -21.80 16.10
CA VAL A 292 36.08 -22.80 16.53
C VAL A 292 34.87 -22.02 17.00
N LYS A 293 33.73 -22.21 16.35
CA LYS A 293 32.54 -21.38 16.52
C LYS A 293 31.25 -22.20 16.47
N ILE A 294 30.19 -21.65 17.05
CA ILE A 294 28.81 -22.02 16.77
C ILE A 294 28.48 -21.42 15.39
N SER A 295 28.36 -22.28 14.38
CA SER A 295 28.08 -21.87 13.00
C SER A 295 26.61 -21.72 12.68
N ASP A 296 25.75 -22.40 13.43
CA ASP A 296 24.28 -22.25 13.39
C ASP A 296 23.65 -22.94 14.62
N TYR A 297 22.38 -22.66 14.91
CA TYR A 297 21.63 -23.41 15.92
C TYR A 297 20.11 -23.32 15.73
N THR A 298 19.42 -24.39 16.12
CA THR A 298 17.95 -24.50 16.12
C THR A 298 17.42 -24.65 17.54
N VAL A 299 16.34 -23.94 17.83
CA VAL A 299 15.66 -23.92 19.13
C VAL A 299 14.22 -24.34 18.94
N GLN A 300 13.78 -25.34 19.69
CA GLN A 300 12.39 -25.79 19.73
C GLN A 300 11.90 -25.89 21.17
N THR A 301 10.67 -25.44 21.41
CA THR A 301 9.97 -25.63 22.69
C THR A 301 8.83 -26.61 22.48
N ASP A 302 8.76 -27.62 23.34
CA ASP A 302 7.76 -28.69 23.33
C ASP A 302 6.99 -28.64 24.66
N LEU A 303 5.68 -28.40 24.63
CA LEU A 303 4.88 -28.21 25.84
C LEU A 303 4.24 -29.54 26.27
N ASP A 304 4.12 -29.77 27.57
CA ASP A 304 3.35 -30.93 28.03
C ASP A 304 1.85 -30.79 27.69
N ASN A 305 1.11 -31.90 27.76
CA ASN A 305 -0.34 -31.90 27.45
C ASN A 305 -1.17 -30.95 28.33
N SER A 306 -0.62 -30.46 29.45
CA SER A 306 -1.25 -29.47 30.33
C SER A 306 -0.82 -28.04 30.05
N PHE A 307 0.04 -27.82 29.05
CA PHE A 307 0.67 -26.53 28.71
C PHE A 307 1.31 -25.85 29.91
N THR A 308 1.85 -26.64 30.85
CA THR A 308 2.42 -26.14 32.11
C THR A 308 3.94 -26.24 32.10
N ASN A 309 4.50 -27.39 31.74
CA ASN A 309 5.95 -27.57 31.63
C ASN A 309 6.38 -27.61 30.16
N ALA A 310 7.65 -27.33 29.90
CA ALA A 310 8.23 -27.39 28.58
C ALA A 310 9.49 -28.25 28.56
N THR A 311 9.83 -28.79 27.39
CA THR A 311 11.18 -29.26 27.07
C THR A 311 11.78 -28.33 26.03
N LEU A 312 12.90 -27.70 26.38
CA LEU A 312 13.71 -26.89 25.47
C LEU A 312 14.67 -27.81 24.73
N LYS A 313 14.52 -27.90 23.41
CA LYS A 313 15.39 -28.68 22.53
C LYS A 313 16.34 -27.73 21.80
N ILE A 314 17.64 -27.93 21.96
CA ILE A 314 18.69 -27.16 21.31
C ILE A 314 19.48 -28.10 20.41
N SER A 315 19.70 -27.69 19.16
CA SER A 315 20.61 -28.34 18.21
C SER A 315 21.60 -27.28 17.73
N ALA A 316 22.87 -27.39 18.12
CA ALA A 316 23.90 -26.41 17.79
C ALA A 316 24.98 -27.04 16.91
N ASP A 317 25.28 -26.37 15.81
CA ASP A 317 26.34 -26.77 14.90
C ASP A 317 27.64 -26.08 15.29
N VAL A 318 28.68 -26.87 15.56
CA VAL A 318 30.01 -26.36 15.91
C VAL A 318 30.97 -26.65 14.77
N LYS A 319 31.56 -25.58 14.22
CA LYS A 319 32.52 -25.64 13.12
C LYS A 319 33.92 -25.37 13.63
N ASN A 320 34.87 -26.24 13.28
CA ASN A 320 36.27 -26.10 13.62
C ASN A 320 37.08 -25.70 12.37
N ASN A 321 37.37 -24.40 12.22
CA ASN A 321 38.26 -23.88 11.19
C ASN A 321 39.74 -23.81 11.63
N SER A 322 40.09 -24.33 12.80
CA SER A 322 41.48 -24.42 13.24
C SER A 322 42.23 -25.56 12.53
N THR A 323 43.56 -25.57 12.63
CA THR A 323 44.43 -26.57 11.99
C THR A 323 44.55 -27.88 12.77
N ALA A 324 43.90 -27.99 13.92
CA ALA A 324 43.96 -29.14 14.80
C ALA A 324 42.56 -29.63 15.17
N ASP A 325 42.44 -30.93 15.44
CA ASP A 325 41.23 -31.50 16.02
C ASP A 325 41.02 -30.93 17.42
N GLN A 326 39.76 -30.65 17.76
CA GLN A 326 39.38 -30.07 19.04
C GLN A 326 38.50 -31.07 19.80
N SER A 327 38.70 -31.21 21.11
CA SER A 327 37.93 -32.14 21.94
C SER A 327 37.79 -31.66 23.38
N GLY A 328 36.75 -32.13 24.08
CA GLY A 328 36.48 -31.74 25.47
C GLY A 328 35.86 -30.35 25.64
N TRP A 329 35.30 -29.78 24.57
CA TRP A 329 34.64 -28.48 24.58
C TRP A 329 33.21 -28.62 25.13
N SER A 330 32.54 -27.51 25.41
CA SER A 330 31.13 -27.53 25.80
C SER A 330 30.38 -26.27 25.39
N ILE A 331 29.06 -26.34 25.28
CA ILE A 331 28.18 -25.19 25.11
C ILE A 331 27.38 -25.03 26.39
N LYS A 332 27.64 -23.97 27.16
CA LYS A 332 26.81 -23.57 28.29
C LYS A 332 25.54 -22.90 27.74
N ALA A 333 24.36 -23.34 28.19
CA ALA A 333 23.08 -22.74 27.83
C ALA A 333 22.45 -22.05 29.05
N GLU A 334 22.02 -20.80 28.87
CA GLU A 334 21.32 -20.01 29.89
C GLU A 334 20.01 -19.48 29.30
N VAL A 335 18.92 -19.49 30.08
CA VAL A 335 17.63 -18.92 29.70
C VAL A 335 17.29 -17.83 30.71
N ILE A 336 17.63 -16.59 30.35
CA ILE A 336 17.63 -15.45 31.26
C ILE A 336 16.33 -14.66 31.09
N ASP A 337 15.58 -14.47 32.16
CA ASP A 337 14.40 -13.59 32.15
C ASP A 337 14.78 -12.10 32.22
N GLU A 338 13.80 -11.20 32.09
CA GLU A 338 14.03 -9.75 32.11
C GLU A 338 14.62 -9.25 33.45
N ASP A 339 14.37 -9.97 34.55
CA ASP A 339 14.93 -9.70 35.87
C ASP A 339 16.39 -10.19 36.02
N GLY A 340 16.91 -10.91 35.02
CA GLY A 340 18.28 -11.45 34.99
C GLY A 340 18.44 -12.85 35.59
N THR A 341 17.35 -13.57 35.81
CA THR A 341 17.36 -14.93 36.40
C THR A 341 17.48 -16.01 35.32
N ASP A 342 18.46 -16.91 35.44
CA ASP A 342 18.58 -18.11 34.59
C ASP A 342 17.65 -19.25 35.07
N ILE A 343 16.59 -19.53 34.32
CA ILE A 343 15.54 -20.49 34.71
C ILE A 343 15.89 -21.97 34.44
N ILE A 344 17.00 -22.25 33.76
CA ILE A 344 17.46 -23.64 33.50
C ILE A 344 18.76 -24.00 34.24
N SER A 345 19.41 -23.02 34.88
CA SER A 345 20.52 -23.12 35.84
C SER A 345 21.50 -24.28 35.62
N GLY A 346 22.62 -23.99 34.95
CA GLY A 346 23.77 -24.91 34.86
C GLY A 346 23.66 -26.00 33.77
N SER A 347 22.80 -25.78 32.78
CA SER A 347 22.67 -26.65 31.62
C SER A 347 23.89 -26.50 30.68
N SER A 348 24.43 -27.64 30.24
CA SER A 348 25.60 -27.68 29.36
C SER A 348 25.48 -28.81 28.35
N ILE A 349 25.88 -28.54 27.11
CA ILE A 349 25.91 -29.48 25.99
C ILE A 349 27.36 -29.89 25.75
N PRO A 350 27.75 -31.16 25.97
CA PRO A 350 29.12 -31.62 25.68
C PRO A 350 29.42 -31.54 24.19
N VAL A 351 30.59 -30.99 23.84
CA VAL A 351 31.15 -30.98 22.47
C VAL A 351 32.34 -31.94 22.48
N GLU A 352 32.05 -33.21 22.21
CA GLU A 352 33.02 -34.31 22.39
C GLU A 352 34.28 -34.12 21.54
N SER A 353 34.11 -34.03 20.22
CA SER A 353 35.20 -33.73 19.29
C SER A 353 34.69 -33.14 17.98
N VAL A 354 35.44 -32.18 17.43
CA VAL A 354 35.21 -31.63 16.08
C VAL A 354 36.55 -31.64 15.35
N ALA A 355 36.64 -32.44 14.28
CA ALA A 355 37.88 -32.55 13.50
C ALA A 355 38.20 -31.24 12.77
N SER A 356 39.48 -31.01 12.46
CA SER A 356 39.92 -29.84 11.69
C SER A 356 39.18 -29.74 10.36
N GLY A 357 38.64 -28.56 10.07
CA GLY A 357 37.90 -28.24 8.85
C GLY A 357 36.52 -28.91 8.75
N LYS A 358 36.00 -29.47 9.86
CA LYS A 358 34.70 -30.12 9.93
C LYS A 358 33.70 -29.33 10.78
N GLN A 359 32.44 -29.71 10.63
CA GLN A 359 31.31 -29.24 11.42
C GLN A 359 30.57 -30.47 11.96
N GLU A 360 30.15 -30.40 13.21
CA GLU A 360 29.39 -31.45 13.89
C GLU A 360 28.21 -30.81 14.65
N THR A 361 27.10 -31.55 14.75
CA THR A 361 25.88 -31.08 15.44
C THR A 361 25.77 -31.70 16.83
N PHE A 362 25.54 -30.86 17.84
CA PHE A 362 25.37 -31.27 19.24
C PHE A 362 23.96 -30.91 19.72
N LYS A 363 23.30 -31.86 20.40
CA LYS A 363 21.89 -31.74 20.77
C LYS A 363 21.69 -31.87 22.28
N ALA A 364 20.74 -31.12 22.82
CA ALA A 364 20.29 -31.24 24.20
C ALA A 364 18.77 -31.08 24.31
N GLU A 365 18.19 -31.81 25.27
CA GLU A 365 16.81 -31.66 25.71
C GLU A 365 16.81 -31.28 27.18
N ILE A 366 16.33 -30.08 27.48
CA ILE A 366 16.41 -29.45 28.80
C ILE A 366 14.99 -29.26 29.34
N PRO A 367 14.60 -29.92 30.44
CA PRO A 367 13.29 -29.72 31.04
C PRO A 367 13.20 -28.33 31.70
N VAL A 368 12.09 -27.63 31.46
CA VAL A 368 11.81 -26.30 32.00
C VAL A 368 10.45 -26.35 32.70
N ASN A 369 10.46 -26.10 34.01
CA ASN A 369 9.25 -26.16 34.82
C ASN A 369 8.52 -24.83 34.78
N SER A 370 7.24 -24.85 34.42
CA SER A 370 6.36 -23.66 34.49
C SER A 370 6.92 -22.38 33.82
N PRO A 371 7.49 -22.44 32.58
CA PRO A 371 7.90 -21.21 31.89
C PRO A 371 6.70 -20.33 31.60
N LYS A 372 6.90 -19.01 31.57
CA LYS A 372 5.87 -18.09 31.08
C LYS A 372 5.74 -18.28 29.57
N LEU A 373 4.53 -18.61 29.11
CA LEU A 373 4.28 -18.89 27.69
C LEU A 373 4.18 -17.61 26.86
N TRP A 374 4.69 -17.66 25.63
CA TRP A 374 4.61 -16.59 24.66
C TRP A 374 3.31 -16.69 23.83
N SER A 375 2.66 -15.55 23.62
CA SER A 375 1.58 -15.35 22.64
C SER A 375 1.49 -13.87 22.25
N ALA A 376 0.70 -13.52 21.23
CA ALA A 376 0.45 -12.11 20.88
C ALA A 376 -0.26 -11.30 21.99
N GLU A 377 -0.96 -12.00 22.90
CA GLU A 377 -1.64 -11.40 24.07
C GLU A 377 -0.70 -11.25 25.27
N LYS A 378 0.19 -12.22 25.48
CA LYS A 378 1.18 -12.25 26.57
C LYS A 378 2.57 -12.58 25.99
N PRO A 379 3.31 -11.58 25.48
CA PRO A 379 4.59 -11.80 24.79
C PRO A 379 5.74 -12.05 25.77
N ASN A 380 5.60 -13.06 26.63
CA ASN A 380 6.65 -13.42 27.58
C ASN A 380 7.87 -13.95 26.83
N LEU A 381 9.01 -13.29 27.00
CA LEU A 381 10.28 -13.65 26.37
C LEU A 381 11.34 -14.00 27.43
N TYR A 382 12.41 -14.60 26.94
CA TYR A 382 13.66 -14.86 27.63
C TYR A 382 14.83 -14.59 26.65
N ALA A 383 16.01 -14.30 27.17
CA ALA A 383 17.24 -14.39 26.39
C ALA A 383 17.78 -15.82 26.47
N LEU A 384 17.85 -16.53 25.33
CA LEU A 384 18.62 -17.77 25.26
C LEU A 384 20.06 -17.42 24.90
N VAL A 385 20.98 -17.63 25.82
CA VAL A 385 22.41 -17.38 25.63
C VAL A 385 23.15 -18.71 25.53
N LEU A 386 23.96 -18.86 24.49
CA LEU A 386 24.82 -20.02 24.25
C LEU A 386 26.28 -19.58 24.30
N THR A 387 27.04 -20.08 25.26
CA THR A 387 28.47 -19.81 25.39
C THR A 387 29.28 -21.07 25.08
N LEU A 388 30.03 -21.04 23.99
CA LEU A 388 30.99 -22.09 23.63
C LEU A 388 32.26 -21.92 24.48
N THR A 389 32.66 -22.98 25.17
CA THR A 389 33.88 -23.04 25.99
C THR A 389 34.87 -24.06 25.44
N ASP A 390 36.15 -23.74 25.52
CA ASP A 390 37.23 -24.67 25.17
C ASP A 390 37.42 -25.78 26.21
N GLY A 391 38.34 -26.71 25.93
CA GLY A 391 38.68 -27.83 26.82
C GLY A 391 39.35 -27.43 28.14
N GLU A 392 39.73 -26.17 28.31
CA GLU A 392 40.24 -25.60 29.56
C GLU A 392 39.13 -24.88 30.35
N GLY A 393 37.94 -24.74 29.76
CA GLY A 393 36.78 -24.06 30.34
C GLY A 393 36.73 -22.56 30.07
N ASN A 394 37.57 -22.02 29.18
CA ASN A 394 37.54 -20.61 28.81
C ASN A 394 36.42 -20.35 27.78
N ALA A 395 35.70 -19.24 27.92
CA ALA A 395 34.70 -18.83 26.93
C ALA A 395 35.39 -18.37 25.63
N VAL A 396 34.92 -18.90 24.49
CA VAL A 396 35.46 -18.63 23.14
C VAL A 396 34.49 -17.79 22.32
N GLU A 397 33.20 -18.09 22.44
CA GLU A 397 32.12 -17.41 21.74
C GLU A 397 30.86 -17.39 22.60
N THR A 398 30.14 -16.28 22.58
CA THR A 398 28.78 -16.21 23.12
C THR A 398 27.85 -15.69 22.05
N VAL A 399 26.71 -16.36 21.84
CA VAL A 399 25.63 -15.94 20.93
C VAL A 399 24.29 -15.97 21.66
N THR A 400 23.27 -15.32 21.10
CA THR A 400 21.98 -15.11 21.76
C THR A 400 20.81 -15.01 20.78
N THR A 401 19.61 -15.31 21.25
CA THR A 401 18.34 -15.00 20.57
C THR A 401 17.21 -14.74 21.58
N GLN A 402 16.14 -14.08 21.14
CA GLN A 402 14.88 -14.03 21.88
C GLN A 402 14.20 -15.40 21.85
N LEU A 403 13.91 -15.95 23.04
CA LEU A 403 13.20 -17.21 23.22
C LEU A 403 11.80 -16.93 23.77
N GLY A 404 10.77 -17.47 23.11
CA GLY A 404 9.40 -17.52 23.62
C GLY A 404 8.92 -18.97 23.70
N PHE A 405 8.50 -19.42 24.89
CA PHE A 405 7.94 -20.75 25.06
C PHE A 405 6.53 -20.80 24.49
N ARG A 406 6.34 -21.45 23.35
CA ARG A 406 5.03 -21.60 22.71
C ARG A 406 4.96 -22.85 21.86
N GLU A 407 3.76 -23.38 21.69
CA GLU A 407 3.53 -24.54 20.84
C GLU A 407 2.40 -24.28 19.85
N ILE A 408 2.64 -24.58 18.57
CA ILE A 408 1.61 -24.58 17.53
C ILE A 408 1.25 -26.03 17.22
N ASN A 409 0.00 -26.40 17.48
CA ASN A 409 -0.52 -27.72 17.15
C ASN A 409 -1.41 -27.65 15.92
N PHE A 410 -1.15 -28.52 14.94
CA PHE A 410 -1.88 -28.59 13.68
C PHE A 410 -1.83 -30.01 13.09
N THR A 411 -2.68 -30.29 12.10
CA THR A 411 -2.62 -31.54 11.33
C THR A 411 -1.83 -31.27 10.05
N SER A 412 -0.65 -31.88 9.91
CA SER A 412 0.12 -31.82 8.67
C SER A 412 -0.65 -32.52 7.53
N SER A 413 -0.74 -31.86 6.38
CA SER A 413 -1.31 -32.43 5.16
C SER A 413 -0.35 -33.42 4.50
N GLU A 414 -0.88 -34.58 4.13
CA GLU A 414 -0.21 -35.59 3.32
C GLU A 414 -0.82 -35.62 1.91
N VAL A 415 0.00 -35.92 0.90
CA VAL A 415 -0.42 -36.04 -0.51
C VAL A 415 0.00 -37.36 -1.15
N ASP A 416 -0.65 -37.74 -2.25
CA ASP A 416 -0.17 -38.80 -3.14
C ASP A 416 0.92 -38.28 -4.09
N TRP A 417 1.47 -39.18 -4.92
CA TRP A 417 2.53 -38.85 -5.87
C TRP A 417 2.14 -37.80 -6.92
N ALA A 418 0.83 -37.59 -7.15
CA ALA A 418 0.32 -36.60 -8.10
C ALA A 418 0.06 -35.24 -7.42
N GLY A 419 0.29 -35.12 -6.11
CA GLY A 419 0.07 -33.90 -5.34
C GLY A 419 -1.36 -33.78 -4.77
N ASN A 420 -2.20 -34.81 -4.89
CA ASN A 420 -3.55 -34.76 -4.36
C ASN A 420 -3.57 -35.04 -2.87
N ARG A 421 -4.28 -34.22 -2.11
CA ARG A 421 -4.42 -34.37 -0.65
C ARG A 421 -5.08 -35.67 -0.23
N THR A 422 -4.37 -36.48 0.54
CA THR A 422 -4.86 -37.73 1.13
C THR A 422 -5.44 -37.51 2.52
N THR A 423 -4.98 -36.50 3.26
CA THR A 423 -5.60 -36.06 4.53
C THR A 423 -7.05 -35.61 4.31
N LYS A 424 -7.98 -36.17 5.12
CA LYS A 424 -9.44 -35.90 5.00
C LYS A 424 -10.08 -35.26 6.23
N GLN A 425 -9.37 -35.23 7.35
CA GLN A 425 -9.86 -34.68 8.62
C GLN A 425 -8.74 -33.84 9.21
N PHE A 426 -9.11 -32.65 9.68
CA PHE A 426 -8.17 -31.69 10.25
C PHE A 426 -8.63 -31.28 11.63
N SER A 427 -7.65 -31.10 12.52
CA SER A 427 -7.86 -30.37 13.76
C SER A 427 -7.65 -28.86 13.54
N PRO A 428 -8.38 -27.98 14.25
CA PRO A 428 -8.08 -26.56 14.25
C PRO A 428 -6.63 -26.28 14.64
N ILE A 429 -6.02 -25.28 14.03
CA ILE A 429 -4.68 -24.83 14.44
C ILE A 429 -4.80 -24.11 15.78
N THR A 430 -3.93 -24.47 16.73
CA THR A 430 -3.93 -23.88 18.07
C THR A 430 -2.56 -23.37 18.44
N ILE A 431 -2.52 -22.35 19.29
CA ILE A 431 -1.34 -21.87 20.02
C ILE A 431 -1.56 -22.11 21.52
N ASN A 432 -0.64 -22.81 22.17
CA ASN A 432 -0.71 -23.15 23.60
C ASN A 432 -2.06 -23.77 24.00
N GLY A 433 -2.60 -24.64 23.13
CA GLY A 433 -3.88 -25.32 23.33
C GLY A 433 -5.14 -24.48 23.09
N LYS A 434 -5.01 -23.24 22.61
CA LYS A 434 -6.13 -22.34 22.27
C LYS A 434 -6.18 -22.05 20.78
N ARG A 435 -7.36 -21.82 20.21
CA ARG A 435 -7.53 -21.53 18.76
C ARG A 435 -6.63 -20.38 18.33
N LEU A 436 -5.85 -20.56 17.27
CA LEU A 436 -5.12 -19.48 16.63
C LEU A 436 -6.10 -18.67 15.77
N LEU A 437 -6.19 -17.36 16.02
CA LEU A 437 -7.02 -16.43 15.27
C LEU A 437 -6.20 -15.19 14.87
N LEU A 438 -5.99 -15.06 13.57
CA LEU A 438 -5.19 -14.04 12.90
C LEU A 438 -6.08 -12.86 12.52
N LYS A 439 -5.92 -11.77 13.26
CA LYS A 439 -6.50 -10.45 13.04
C LYS A 439 -5.42 -9.62 12.33
N GLY A 440 -5.19 -9.93 11.06
CA GLY A 440 -3.96 -9.58 10.37
C GLY A 440 -4.06 -8.42 9.38
N VAL A 441 -2.89 -7.95 8.96
CA VAL A 441 -2.65 -7.02 7.84
C VAL A 441 -1.43 -7.48 7.03
N ASN A 442 -1.43 -7.24 5.72
CA ASN A 442 -0.24 -7.30 4.87
C ASN A 442 0.60 -6.04 5.09
N ARG A 443 1.92 -6.13 5.01
CA ARG A 443 2.84 -5.00 5.25
C ARG A 443 4.05 -5.07 4.31
N HIS A 444 4.19 -4.05 3.46
CA HIS A 444 5.38 -3.80 2.65
C HIS A 444 6.44 -2.94 3.37
N ASP A 445 7.71 -3.10 2.97
CA ASP A 445 8.78 -2.18 3.33
C ASP A 445 8.73 -0.93 2.42
N THR A 446 7.97 0.09 2.85
CA THR A 446 7.83 1.37 2.14
C THR A 446 7.94 2.58 3.09
N ASP A 447 8.70 3.58 2.66
CA ASP A 447 8.89 4.86 3.34
C ASP A 447 8.87 6.03 2.34
N PRO A 448 8.10 7.12 2.60
CA PRO A 448 7.98 8.23 1.66
C PRO A 448 9.28 9.03 1.48
N PHE A 449 10.18 9.03 2.47
CA PHE A 449 11.42 9.79 2.44
C PHE A 449 12.65 8.92 2.18
N HIS A 450 12.62 7.65 2.62
CA HIS A 450 13.76 6.71 2.58
C HIS A 450 13.56 5.52 1.64
N GLY A 451 12.47 5.49 0.85
CA GLY A 451 12.24 4.46 -0.16
C GLY A 451 11.97 3.11 0.50
N LYS A 452 12.78 2.08 0.17
CA LYS A 452 12.67 0.77 0.82
C LYS A 452 13.36 0.72 2.19
N ALA A 453 14.17 1.71 2.55
CA ALA A 453 14.85 1.77 3.85
C ALA A 453 13.90 2.26 4.95
N VAL A 454 12.96 1.40 5.36
CA VAL A 454 12.02 1.72 6.45
C VAL A 454 12.79 1.90 7.74
N THR A 455 12.61 3.06 8.39
CA THR A 455 13.34 3.38 9.62
C THR A 455 12.83 2.59 10.81
N GLN A 456 13.68 2.40 11.84
CA GLN A 456 13.25 1.78 13.11
C GLN A 456 12.04 2.51 13.72
N THR A 457 12.03 3.85 13.69
CA THR A 457 10.91 4.67 14.17
C THR A 457 9.62 4.37 13.42
N CYS A 458 9.68 4.19 12.10
CA CYS A 458 8.53 3.83 11.28
C CYS A 458 8.00 2.43 11.63
N MET A 459 8.89 1.43 11.79
CA MET A 459 8.49 0.09 12.22
C MET A 459 7.90 0.06 13.64
N GLU A 460 8.44 0.84 14.57
CA GLU A 460 7.90 0.99 15.92
C GLU A 460 6.48 1.58 15.89
N GLU A 461 6.28 2.60 15.06
CA GLU A 461 4.97 3.23 14.89
C GLU A 461 3.96 2.31 14.22
N ASP A 462 4.38 1.54 13.20
CA ASP A 462 3.57 0.50 12.58
C ASP A 462 3.07 -0.50 13.66
N VAL A 463 3.98 -1.06 14.47
CA VAL A 463 3.64 -2.02 15.53
C VAL A 463 2.75 -1.38 16.60
N ARG A 464 3.03 -0.13 17.01
CA ARG A 464 2.24 0.60 18.01
C ARG A 464 0.80 0.80 17.53
N LEU A 465 0.61 1.29 16.30
CA LEU A 465 -0.71 1.49 15.72
C LEU A 465 -1.43 0.15 15.53
N MET A 466 -0.77 -0.88 15.01
CA MET A 466 -1.36 -2.22 14.90
C MET A 466 -1.92 -2.71 16.25
N LYS A 467 -1.13 -2.62 17.33
CA LYS A 467 -1.57 -2.99 18.68
C LYS A 467 -2.75 -2.14 19.18
N ASN A 468 -2.72 -0.83 18.92
CA ASN A 468 -3.77 0.10 19.34
C ASN A 468 -5.09 -0.09 18.57
N TYR A 469 -5.05 -0.66 17.38
CA TYR A 469 -6.20 -0.94 16.52
C TYR A 469 -6.54 -2.44 16.43
N ASN A 470 -6.20 -3.21 17.48
CA ASN A 470 -6.55 -4.63 17.64
C ASN A 470 -5.97 -5.59 16.58
N VAL A 471 -5.01 -5.16 15.77
CA VAL A 471 -4.25 -6.04 14.88
C VAL A 471 -3.33 -6.92 15.74
N ASN A 472 -3.33 -8.23 15.46
CA ASN A 472 -2.51 -9.20 16.18
C ASN A 472 -1.57 -10.01 15.28
N ALA A 473 -1.59 -9.78 13.96
CA ALA A 473 -0.79 -10.54 13.00
C ALA A 473 -0.30 -9.71 11.81
N ILE A 474 0.87 -10.06 11.28
CA ILE A 474 1.46 -9.48 10.07
C ILE A 474 1.73 -10.61 9.06
N ARG A 475 1.34 -10.42 7.80
CA ARG A 475 1.91 -11.18 6.68
C ARG A 475 3.01 -10.31 6.06
N THR A 476 4.20 -10.86 5.92
CA THR A 476 5.36 -10.12 5.36
C THR A 476 5.29 -10.10 3.84
N SER A 477 4.35 -9.32 3.28
CA SER A 477 4.12 -9.23 1.84
C SER A 477 5.30 -8.55 1.12
N HIS A 478 5.98 -9.18 0.15
CA HIS A 478 5.99 -10.63 -0.17
C HIS A 478 7.42 -11.17 -0.11
N TYR A 479 8.05 -10.93 1.04
CA TYR A 479 9.45 -11.21 1.29
C TYR A 479 9.78 -11.13 2.79
N SER A 480 10.93 -11.70 3.16
CA SER A 480 11.44 -11.59 4.53
C SER A 480 11.77 -10.13 4.87
N ASN A 481 11.11 -9.59 5.89
CA ASN A 481 11.32 -8.22 6.36
C ASN A 481 12.67 -8.03 7.10
N ASP A 482 12.95 -6.80 7.55
CA ASP A 482 14.10 -6.50 8.40
C ASP A 482 14.05 -7.27 9.73
N THR A 483 15.22 -7.69 10.25
CA THR A 483 15.34 -8.42 11.53
C THR A 483 14.75 -7.63 12.70
N TYR A 484 14.75 -6.30 12.64
CA TYR A 484 14.16 -5.45 13.66
C TYR A 484 12.64 -5.62 13.78
N LEU A 485 11.92 -5.77 12.67
CA LEU A 485 10.46 -5.98 12.73
C LEU A 485 10.12 -7.29 13.45
N TYR A 486 10.86 -8.36 13.14
CA TYR A 486 10.72 -9.65 13.81
C TYR A 486 11.00 -9.56 15.32
N TRP A 487 12.02 -8.78 15.70
CA TRP A 487 12.34 -8.51 17.11
C TRP A 487 11.23 -7.73 17.82
N LEU A 488 10.64 -6.72 17.16
CA LEU A 488 9.48 -5.97 17.66
C LEU A 488 8.26 -6.87 17.84
N CYS A 489 7.97 -7.74 16.86
CA CYS A 489 6.81 -8.64 16.91
C CYS A 489 6.94 -9.68 18.03
N ASN A 490 8.16 -10.18 18.28
CA ASN A 490 8.44 -11.01 19.45
C ASN A 490 8.17 -10.25 20.75
N LYS A 491 8.71 -9.03 20.87
CA LYS A 491 8.68 -8.21 22.10
C LYS A 491 7.29 -7.71 22.46
N TYR A 492 6.54 -7.24 21.48
CA TYR A 492 5.23 -6.60 21.69
C TYR A 492 4.03 -7.52 21.37
N GLY A 493 4.30 -8.71 20.84
CA GLY A 493 3.30 -9.74 20.59
C GLY A 493 2.45 -9.46 19.36
N LEU A 494 2.98 -9.85 18.21
CA LEU A 494 2.27 -9.99 16.94
C LEU A 494 2.64 -11.34 16.33
N TYR A 495 1.66 -12.08 15.82
CA TYR A 495 1.91 -13.28 15.03
C TYR A 495 2.42 -12.93 13.64
N MET A 496 3.21 -13.80 13.03
CA MET A 496 3.74 -13.58 11.69
C MET A 496 3.50 -14.79 10.80
N LEU A 497 3.00 -14.52 9.59
CA LEU A 497 3.12 -15.39 8.44
C LEU A 497 4.35 -14.92 7.65
N ALA A 498 5.45 -15.67 7.81
CA ALA A 498 6.73 -15.30 7.20
C ALA A 498 6.80 -15.85 5.77
N GLU A 499 7.09 -14.98 4.82
CA GLU A 499 7.02 -15.29 3.39
C GLU A 499 8.40 -15.24 2.72
N THR A 500 8.69 -16.26 1.91
CA THR A 500 9.87 -16.29 1.04
C THR A 500 9.73 -15.23 -0.05
N ASN A 501 10.83 -14.55 -0.41
CA ASN A 501 10.89 -13.58 -1.50
C ASN A 501 10.74 -14.26 -2.88
N MET A 502 9.51 -14.58 -3.27
CA MET A 502 9.21 -15.28 -4.52
C MET A 502 7.86 -14.83 -5.08
N GLU A 503 7.90 -14.02 -6.14
CA GLU A 503 6.72 -13.57 -6.88
C GLU A 503 7.08 -13.35 -8.35
N SER A 504 6.27 -13.90 -9.27
CA SER A 504 6.58 -13.91 -10.71
C SER A 504 5.33 -13.62 -11.55
N HIS A 505 4.61 -12.55 -11.21
CA HIS A 505 3.30 -12.22 -11.76
C HIS A 505 3.35 -12.06 -13.29
N ALA A 506 4.37 -11.41 -13.83
CA ALA A 506 4.66 -11.27 -15.25
C ALA A 506 4.79 -12.62 -15.98
N LEU A 507 5.20 -13.67 -15.26
CA LEU A 507 5.42 -15.02 -15.78
C LEU A 507 4.26 -15.99 -15.48
N MET A 508 3.12 -15.51 -14.98
CA MET A 508 1.97 -16.35 -14.55
C MET A 508 1.61 -17.43 -15.57
N SER A 509 1.59 -17.09 -16.87
CA SER A 509 1.24 -18.00 -17.96
C SER A 509 2.40 -18.84 -18.54
N ASN A 510 3.65 -18.62 -18.10
CA ASN A 510 4.84 -19.27 -18.64
C ASN A 510 5.49 -20.23 -17.63
N ASN A 511 4.99 -21.47 -17.57
CA ASN A 511 5.45 -22.46 -16.59
C ASN A 511 6.85 -23.02 -16.88
N GLU A 512 7.27 -23.05 -18.15
CA GLU A 512 8.61 -23.50 -18.53
C GLU A 512 9.66 -22.54 -17.99
N ALA A 513 9.48 -21.23 -18.24
CA ALA A 513 10.40 -20.20 -17.76
C ALA A 513 10.50 -20.16 -16.24
N LYS A 514 9.37 -20.23 -15.52
CA LYS A 514 9.37 -20.33 -14.05
C LYS A 514 10.14 -21.56 -13.53
N GLY A 515 10.14 -22.66 -14.29
CA GLY A 515 10.87 -23.87 -13.94
C GLY A 515 12.38 -23.77 -14.12
N TRP A 516 12.89 -22.72 -14.78
CA TRP A 516 14.32 -22.45 -14.86
C TRP A 516 14.88 -22.07 -13.48
N PHE A 517 14.16 -21.19 -12.76
CA PHE A 517 14.46 -20.64 -11.42
C PHE A 517 14.36 -21.63 -10.26
N TYR A 518 14.53 -22.93 -10.51
CA TYR A 518 14.37 -23.96 -9.49
C TYR A 518 15.38 -23.81 -8.35
N GLU A 519 16.65 -23.61 -8.69
CA GLU A 519 17.72 -23.54 -7.70
C GLU A 519 17.66 -22.22 -6.95
N LEU A 520 17.37 -21.11 -7.64
CA LEU A 520 17.11 -19.81 -7.00
C LEU A 520 15.95 -19.88 -6.00
N GLY A 521 14.83 -20.51 -6.36
CA GLY A 521 13.68 -20.61 -5.45
C GLY A 521 13.95 -21.45 -4.20
N LEU A 522 14.74 -22.54 -4.33
CA LEU A 522 15.17 -23.31 -3.17
C LEU A 522 16.21 -22.57 -2.32
N ASP A 523 17.10 -21.78 -2.92
CA ASP A 523 18.07 -20.94 -2.20
C ASP A 523 17.38 -19.88 -1.33
N ARG A 524 16.40 -19.15 -1.89
CA ARG A 524 15.60 -18.17 -1.14
C ARG A 524 14.77 -18.82 -0.03
N THR A 525 14.23 -20.01 -0.30
CA THR A 525 13.48 -20.80 0.71
C THR A 525 14.38 -21.25 1.86
N ASN A 526 15.56 -21.79 1.55
CA ASN A 526 16.56 -22.18 2.53
C ASN A 526 17.00 -20.97 3.36
N THR A 527 17.31 -19.84 2.72
CA THR A 527 17.74 -18.62 3.40
C THR A 527 16.66 -18.08 4.34
N THR A 528 15.39 -18.08 3.89
CA THR A 528 14.24 -17.70 4.72
C THR A 528 14.12 -18.59 5.96
N PHE A 529 14.17 -19.91 5.79
CA PHE A 529 14.09 -20.86 6.89
C PHE A 529 15.26 -20.70 7.88
N GLU A 530 16.49 -20.76 7.38
CA GLU A 530 17.67 -20.81 8.25
C GLU A 530 17.83 -19.54 9.09
N ARG A 531 17.50 -18.38 8.51
CA ARG A 531 17.53 -17.09 9.21
C ARG A 531 16.46 -16.99 10.31
N LEU A 532 15.25 -17.49 10.06
CA LEU A 532 14.06 -17.14 10.83
C LEU A 532 13.53 -18.28 11.73
N LYS A 533 14.06 -19.51 11.62
CA LYS A 533 13.57 -20.71 12.33
C LYS A 533 13.39 -20.56 13.85
N ASN A 534 14.22 -19.73 14.49
CA ASN A 534 14.19 -19.51 15.95
C ASN A 534 13.24 -18.37 16.41
N ASN A 535 12.50 -17.76 15.48
CA ASN A 535 11.63 -16.63 15.83
C ASN A 535 10.27 -17.09 16.41
N PRO A 536 9.91 -16.73 17.66
CA PRO A 536 8.67 -17.19 18.28
C PRO A 536 7.41 -16.57 17.65
N ALA A 537 7.49 -15.35 17.09
CA ALA A 537 6.37 -14.67 16.44
C ALA A 537 5.89 -15.36 15.16
N ILE A 538 6.77 -16.06 14.44
CA ILE A 538 6.40 -16.79 13.24
C ILE A 538 5.55 -18.01 13.63
N VAL A 539 4.32 -18.04 13.14
CA VAL A 539 3.35 -19.13 13.38
C VAL A 539 3.05 -19.95 12.14
N ALA A 540 3.51 -19.53 10.97
CA ALA A 540 3.37 -20.25 9.69
C ALA A 540 4.41 -19.76 8.67
N TRP A 541 4.78 -20.64 7.74
CA TRP A 541 5.65 -20.33 6.59
C TRP A 541 4.83 -20.14 5.33
N SER A 542 5.17 -19.18 4.47
CA SER A 542 4.61 -19.01 3.13
C SER A 542 5.71 -19.14 2.09
N ILE A 543 5.46 -19.88 1.01
CA ILE A 543 6.49 -20.11 -0.02
C ILE A 543 6.65 -18.95 -1.01
N GLY A 544 5.78 -17.94 -0.97
CA GLY A 544 5.77 -16.82 -1.90
C GLY A 544 4.35 -16.35 -2.22
N ASN A 545 4.21 -15.53 -3.26
CA ASN A 545 2.96 -14.90 -3.66
C ASN A 545 2.78 -14.97 -5.19
N GLU A 546 1.55 -15.13 -5.66
CA GLU A 546 1.16 -15.07 -7.10
C GLU A 546 2.14 -15.72 -8.09
N MET A 547 2.69 -16.88 -7.73
CA MET A 547 3.67 -17.58 -8.57
C MET A 547 2.99 -18.51 -9.59
N ILE A 548 1.93 -19.22 -9.16
CA ILE A 548 1.15 -20.13 -10.00
C ILE A 548 -0.18 -20.51 -9.35
N TYR A 549 -1.22 -20.72 -10.17
CA TYR A 549 -2.50 -21.30 -9.75
C TYR A 549 -2.69 -22.72 -10.30
N SER A 550 -2.11 -23.72 -9.65
CA SER A 550 -2.15 -25.13 -10.09
C SER A 550 -2.01 -26.11 -8.92
N GLY A 551 -2.70 -27.26 -9.00
CA GLY A 551 -2.53 -28.39 -8.08
C GLY A 551 -1.60 -29.50 -8.62
N ASP A 552 -1.07 -29.36 -9.84
CA ASP A 552 -0.22 -30.37 -10.47
C ASP A 552 1.24 -30.27 -9.97
N SER A 553 1.64 -31.28 -9.20
CA SER A 553 2.96 -31.43 -8.59
C SER A 553 4.14 -31.49 -9.56
N GLY A 554 3.94 -31.70 -10.85
CA GLY A 554 5.00 -31.76 -11.87
C GLY A 554 5.27 -30.44 -12.59
N VAL A 555 4.44 -29.42 -12.41
CA VAL A 555 4.57 -28.12 -13.10
C VAL A 555 5.79 -27.36 -12.58
N CYS A 556 6.43 -26.57 -13.46
CA CYS A 556 7.65 -25.79 -13.14
C CYS A 556 8.76 -26.67 -12.55
N ASN A 557 8.96 -27.87 -13.12
CA ASN A 557 9.92 -28.87 -12.64
C ASN A 557 9.72 -29.31 -11.17
N GLY A 558 8.54 -29.06 -10.60
CA GLY A 558 8.23 -29.37 -9.21
C GLY A 558 8.71 -28.33 -8.19
N LEU A 559 9.18 -27.15 -8.63
CA LEU A 559 9.71 -26.08 -7.77
C LEU A 559 8.83 -25.79 -6.54
N PHE A 560 7.57 -25.41 -6.76
CA PHE A 560 6.68 -24.99 -5.68
C PHE A 560 6.31 -26.12 -4.72
N ARG A 561 6.19 -27.36 -5.23
CA ARG A 561 6.03 -28.56 -4.39
C ARG A 561 7.26 -28.72 -3.49
N ASP A 562 8.45 -28.64 -4.07
CA ASP A 562 9.69 -28.88 -3.33
C ASP A 562 9.97 -27.79 -2.30
N MET A 563 9.57 -26.54 -2.55
CA MET A 563 9.58 -25.46 -1.55
C MET A 563 8.66 -25.76 -0.36
N ILE A 564 7.43 -26.24 -0.61
CA ILE A 564 6.49 -26.64 0.46
C ILE A 564 7.12 -27.76 1.31
N TRP A 565 7.64 -28.79 0.66
CA TRP A 565 8.20 -29.95 1.34
C TRP A 565 9.55 -29.66 2.00
N TYR A 566 10.29 -28.66 1.54
CA TYR A 566 11.47 -28.16 2.23
C TYR A 566 11.09 -27.64 3.62
N PHE A 567 10.08 -26.77 3.75
CA PHE A 567 9.64 -26.30 5.07
C PHE A 567 9.12 -27.45 5.93
N LYS A 568 8.27 -28.34 5.40
CA LYS A 568 7.73 -29.48 6.17
C LYS A 568 8.82 -30.42 6.69
N LYS A 569 9.88 -30.63 5.91
CA LYS A 569 11.01 -31.50 6.28
C LYS A 569 11.86 -30.88 7.38
N ASN A 570 12.07 -29.56 7.33
CA ASN A 570 13.00 -28.86 8.22
C ASN A 570 12.32 -28.24 9.45
N ASP A 571 11.00 -28.02 9.43
CA ASP A 571 10.23 -27.47 10.54
C ASP A 571 8.89 -28.19 10.75
N GLY A 572 8.87 -29.13 11.70
CA GLY A 572 7.62 -29.78 12.13
C GLY A 572 6.78 -28.94 13.11
N THR A 573 7.23 -27.74 13.48
CA THR A 573 6.61 -26.90 14.52
C THR A 573 5.72 -25.79 13.97
N ARG A 574 5.67 -25.62 12.64
CA ARG A 574 4.88 -24.59 11.96
C ARG A 574 4.21 -25.14 10.69
N PRO A 575 2.94 -24.81 10.43
CA PRO A 575 2.26 -25.15 9.19
C PRO A 575 2.77 -24.35 7.99
N VAL A 576 2.63 -24.92 6.79
CA VAL A 576 3.03 -24.30 5.51
C VAL A 576 1.82 -23.79 4.73
N HIS A 577 1.90 -22.55 4.27
CA HIS A 577 0.92 -21.81 3.48
C HIS A 577 1.41 -21.65 2.03
N SER A 578 0.48 -21.75 1.10
CA SER A 578 0.62 -21.20 -0.25
C SER A 578 -0.76 -20.99 -0.85
N GLU A 579 -1.03 -19.80 -1.38
CA GLU A 579 -2.35 -19.43 -1.90
C GLU A 579 -2.70 -20.22 -3.18
N GLY A 580 -1.78 -20.21 -4.15
CA GLY A 580 -2.06 -20.68 -5.52
C GLY A 580 -2.27 -22.19 -5.67
N GLN A 581 -2.00 -22.96 -4.63
CA GLN A 581 -2.09 -24.43 -4.60
C GLN A 581 -3.45 -24.89 -4.06
N GLY A 582 -4.25 -23.96 -3.51
CA GLY A 582 -5.53 -24.23 -2.89
C GLY A 582 -5.40 -25.19 -1.71
N ASP A 583 -5.64 -26.48 -1.94
CA ASP A 583 -5.49 -27.53 -0.93
C ASP A 583 -4.63 -28.73 -1.38
N SER A 584 -3.80 -28.52 -2.40
CA SER A 584 -2.94 -29.54 -3.03
C SER A 584 -1.47 -29.38 -2.63
N MET A 585 -0.58 -30.21 -3.18
CA MET A 585 0.88 -30.18 -3.02
C MET A 585 1.45 -30.36 -1.59
N GLY A 586 0.61 -30.40 -0.57
CA GLY A 586 1.00 -30.64 0.83
C GLY A 586 0.88 -29.42 1.73
N VAL A 587 0.26 -28.32 1.28
CA VAL A 587 -0.03 -27.16 2.13
C VAL A 587 -0.88 -27.57 3.36
N ASP A 588 -0.67 -26.93 4.50
CA ASP A 588 -1.33 -27.27 5.78
C ASP A 588 -2.60 -26.45 6.05
N MET A 589 -2.86 -25.46 5.20
CA MET A 589 -4.07 -24.63 5.23
C MET A 589 -4.46 -24.23 3.81
N GLY A 590 -5.77 -24.09 3.57
CA GLY A 590 -6.26 -23.47 2.34
C GLY A 590 -6.18 -21.94 2.45
N SER A 591 -5.96 -21.27 1.32
CA SER A 591 -5.91 -19.81 1.26
C SER A 591 -6.43 -19.28 -0.08
N ASN A 592 -6.90 -18.04 -0.07
CA ASN A 592 -7.27 -17.28 -1.27
C ASN A 592 -7.00 -15.78 -1.06
N MET A 593 -6.70 -15.08 -2.16
CA MET A 593 -6.79 -13.62 -2.26
C MET A 593 -8.21 -13.21 -2.68
N TYR A 594 -8.78 -12.21 -2.00
CA TYR A 594 -10.05 -11.55 -2.31
C TYR A 594 -11.27 -12.46 -2.56
N PRO A 595 -11.48 -13.56 -1.79
CA PRO A 595 -12.69 -14.37 -1.96
C PRO A 595 -13.94 -13.54 -1.59
N GLY A 596 -15.01 -13.66 -2.38
CA GLY A 596 -16.31 -13.08 -1.98
C GLY A 596 -16.86 -13.72 -0.70
N GLN A 597 -17.74 -13.01 0.01
CA GLN A 597 -18.30 -13.42 1.31
C GLN A 597 -18.90 -14.84 1.29
N ASP A 598 -19.67 -15.19 0.25
CA ASP A 598 -20.23 -16.54 0.07
C ASP A 598 -19.14 -17.61 -0.01
N GLY A 599 -18.03 -17.31 -0.71
CA GLY A 599 -16.87 -18.19 -0.81
C GLY A 599 -16.23 -18.47 0.53
N VAL A 600 -16.16 -17.47 1.41
CA VAL A 600 -15.64 -17.62 2.78
C VAL A 600 -16.57 -18.47 3.65
N TRP A 601 -17.88 -18.25 3.58
CA TRP A 601 -18.87 -19.09 4.28
C TRP A 601 -18.78 -20.57 3.88
N MET A 602 -18.45 -20.87 2.62
CA MET A 602 -18.26 -22.24 2.16
C MET A 602 -17.05 -22.95 2.79
N LYS A 603 -16.04 -22.21 3.26
CA LYS A 603 -14.84 -22.77 3.89
C LYS A 603 -15.03 -23.06 5.37
N ALA A 604 -15.95 -22.38 6.05
CA ALA A 604 -16.26 -22.61 7.45
C ALA A 604 -16.90 -23.99 7.68
N GLY A 605 -16.43 -24.72 8.69
CA GLY A 605 -17.07 -25.95 9.17
C GLY A 605 -16.13 -26.91 9.90
N HIS A 606 -16.69 -27.64 10.88
CA HIS A 606 -15.95 -28.60 11.71
C HIS A 606 -15.24 -29.69 10.89
N GLY A 607 -13.98 -29.97 11.23
CA GLY A 607 -13.15 -31.02 10.61
C GLY A 607 -12.63 -30.69 9.21
N LYS A 608 -12.98 -29.52 8.66
CA LYS A 608 -12.42 -29.01 7.41
C LYS A 608 -10.98 -28.55 7.60
N MET A 609 -10.23 -28.51 6.50
CA MET A 609 -8.89 -27.93 6.45
C MET A 609 -8.90 -26.52 7.06
N PRO A 610 -7.86 -26.16 7.84
CA PRO A 610 -7.69 -24.78 8.28
C PRO A 610 -7.70 -23.84 7.09
N TYR A 611 -8.29 -22.67 7.24
CA TYR A 611 -8.45 -21.71 6.15
C TYR A 611 -8.11 -20.30 6.61
N VAL A 612 -7.17 -19.66 5.91
CA VAL A 612 -6.77 -18.26 6.11
C VAL A 612 -7.04 -17.48 4.85
N ILE A 613 -7.40 -16.21 4.95
CA ILE A 613 -7.51 -15.32 3.79
C ILE A 613 -6.24 -14.47 3.77
N CYS A 614 -5.29 -14.78 2.90
CA CYS A 614 -3.99 -14.08 2.88
C CYS A 614 -4.12 -12.62 2.43
N GLU A 615 -5.17 -12.27 1.66
CA GLU A 615 -5.51 -10.89 1.30
C GLU A 615 -7.03 -10.74 1.18
N TYR A 616 -7.59 -9.72 1.83
CA TYR A 616 -9.01 -9.38 1.73
C TYR A 616 -9.25 -7.89 1.97
N VAL A 617 -10.47 -7.43 1.65
CA VAL A 617 -10.94 -6.05 1.87
C VAL A 617 -9.93 -4.99 1.43
N HIS A 618 -9.50 -5.07 0.16
CA HIS A 618 -8.57 -4.15 -0.49
C HIS A 618 -8.83 -2.68 -0.09
N ALA A 619 -7.92 -2.07 0.67
CA ALA A 619 -8.08 -0.79 1.33
C ALA A 619 -7.65 0.41 0.46
N MET A 620 -7.75 0.27 -0.86
CA MET A 620 -7.41 1.32 -1.82
C MET A 620 -8.34 2.53 -1.74
N GLY A 621 -7.80 3.65 -1.28
CA GLY A 621 -8.55 4.87 -0.99
C GLY A 621 -9.72 4.61 -0.06
N ASN A 622 -10.86 5.27 -0.28
CA ASN A 622 -12.04 5.08 0.57
C ASN A 622 -12.72 3.71 0.31
N SER A 623 -12.43 2.73 1.16
CA SER A 623 -12.77 1.31 0.95
C SER A 623 -13.22 0.57 2.23
N VAL A 624 -12.87 -0.73 2.36
CA VAL A 624 -13.08 -1.62 3.52
C VAL A 624 -14.58 -1.83 3.88
N GLY A 625 -15.45 -1.81 2.87
CA GLY A 625 -16.86 -2.14 3.02
C GLY A 625 -17.10 -3.64 3.24
N GLY A 626 -18.10 -3.98 4.07
CA GLY A 626 -18.57 -5.36 4.27
C GLY A 626 -17.68 -6.22 5.18
N LEU A 627 -16.85 -5.59 6.02
CA LEU A 627 -15.91 -6.28 6.91
C LEU A 627 -16.63 -7.20 7.92
N LYS A 628 -17.78 -6.76 8.43
CA LYS A 628 -18.60 -7.51 9.38
C LYS A 628 -18.96 -8.90 8.86
N GLU A 629 -19.42 -9.00 7.61
CA GLU A 629 -19.89 -10.26 7.02
C GLU A 629 -18.75 -11.29 6.87
N TYR A 630 -17.53 -10.83 6.56
CA TYR A 630 -16.33 -11.68 6.58
C TYR A 630 -16.06 -12.23 7.99
N TRP A 631 -16.11 -11.36 8.99
CA TRP A 631 -15.83 -11.75 10.37
C TRP A 631 -16.91 -12.61 11.01
N ASP A 632 -18.18 -12.44 10.62
CA ASP A 632 -19.25 -13.37 10.98
C ASP A 632 -18.93 -14.79 10.46
N ALA A 633 -18.45 -14.91 9.22
CA ALA A 633 -18.05 -16.19 8.65
C ALA A 633 -16.83 -16.79 9.35
N ILE A 634 -15.78 -15.98 9.59
CA ILE A 634 -14.55 -16.40 10.30
C ILE A 634 -14.87 -16.88 11.72
N ARG A 635 -15.77 -16.20 12.44
CA ARG A 635 -16.15 -16.58 13.80
C ARG A 635 -17.11 -17.77 13.86
N SER A 636 -17.72 -18.15 12.74
CA SER A 636 -18.71 -19.23 12.70
C SER A 636 -18.14 -20.65 12.88
N ALA A 637 -16.85 -20.85 12.64
CA ALA A 637 -16.19 -22.15 12.76
C ALA A 637 -14.74 -22.03 13.23
N ASP A 638 -14.22 -23.10 13.84
CA ASP A 638 -12.88 -23.20 14.43
C ASP A 638 -11.75 -23.41 13.42
N ASN A 639 -12.05 -23.99 12.25
CA ASN A 639 -11.08 -24.16 11.16
C ASN A 639 -10.69 -22.82 10.49
N MET A 640 -11.47 -21.76 10.68
CA MET A 640 -11.16 -20.45 10.11
C MET A 640 -10.07 -19.77 10.92
N LEU A 641 -8.92 -19.51 10.31
CA LEU A 641 -7.74 -18.94 10.96
C LEU A 641 -7.77 -17.41 11.03
N GLY A 642 -8.67 -16.76 10.29
CA GLY A 642 -8.71 -15.31 10.18
C GLY A 642 -8.27 -14.83 8.80
N ALA A 643 -7.79 -13.59 8.74
CA ALA A 643 -7.52 -12.91 7.48
C ALA A 643 -6.47 -11.79 7.63
N PHE A 644 -5.86 -11.39 6.53
CA PHE A 644 -4.92 -10.27 6.45
C PHE A 644 -5.43 -9.19 5.48
N VAL A 645 -5.72 -7.98 5.99
CA VAL A 645 -6.15 -6.85 5.14
C VAL A 645 -5.06 -6.51 4.12
N TRP A 646 -5.43 -6.20 2.88
CA TRP A 646 -4.52 -5.58 1.91
C TRP A 646 -4.76 -4.07 1.85
N ASP A 647 -3.86 -3.21 2.32
CA ASP A 647 -2.68 -3.51 3.12
C ASP A 647 -2.46 -2.45 4.24
N TRP A 648 -1.27 -2.42 4.83
CA TRP A 648 -1.01 -1.56 5.98
C TRP A 648 -0.85 -0.09 5.61
N ALA A 649 0.06 0.25 4.69
CA ALA A 649 0.46 1.64 4.42
C ALA A 649 0.54 1.95 2.93
N ASP A 650 -0.01 3.10 2.54
CA ASP A 650 0.07 3.62 1.18
C ASP A 650 1.54 3.75 0.71
N GLN A 651 1.85 3.17 -0.46
CA GLN A 651 3.20 3.18 -1.00
C GLN A 651 3.44 4.43 -1.86
N SER A 652 3.75 5.55 -1.22
CA SER A 652 4.05 6.81 -1.93
C SER A 652 5.52 7.22 -1.82
N ARG A 653 5.90 8.23 -2.60
CA ARG A 653 7.16 8.98 -2.42
C ARG A 653 6.87 10.45 -2.16
N ALA A 654 7.61 11.06 -1.25
CA ALA A 654 7.55 12.51 -1.06
C ALA A 654 8.14 13.21 -2.28
N ILE A 655 7.36 14.09 -2.89
CA ILE A 655 7.70 14.89 -4.05
C ILE A 655 7.51 16.36 -3.68
N SER A 656 8.50 17.19 -4.00
CA SER A 656 8.41 18.63 -3.73
C SER A 656 7.28 19.27 -4.52
N LEU A 657 6.51 20.14 -3.87
CA LEU A 657 5.49 20.97 -4.52
C LEU A 657 6.11 21.90 -5.59
N ASP A 658 7.42 22.14 -5.56
CA ASP A 658 8.13 22.91 -6.59
C ASP A 658 8.26 22.14 -7.91
N THR A 659 8.10 20.81 -7.91
CA THR A 659 8.09 20.00 -9.14
C THR A 659 6.75 20.06 -9.86
N ILE A 660 5.67 20.38 -9.15
CA ILE A 660 4.37 20.61 -9.76
C ILE A 660 4.54 21.83 -10.67
N PRO A 661 4.30 21.72 -11.99
CA PRO A 661 4.27 22.86 -12.87
C PRO A 661 3.22 23.81 -12.30
N GLY A 662 3.67 24.87 -11.61
CA GLY A 662 2.77 25.75 -10.88
C GLY A 662 1.62 26.14 -11.78
N GLY A 663 0.39 26.03 -11.29
CA GLY A 663 -0.77 26.48 -12.05
C GLY A 663 -0.49 27.89 -12.52
N LEU A 664 -0.47 28.12 -13.83
CA LEU A 664 -0.26 29.47 -14.33
C LEU A 664 -1.65 30.10 -14.43
N GLY A 665 -1.91 31.09 -13.59
CA GLY A 665 -3.05 31.97 -13.77
C GLY A 665 -2.71 33.00 -14.83
N ILE A 666 -3.66 33.35 -15.69
CA ILE A 666 -3.51 34.42 -16.66
C ILE A 666 -4.76 35.29 -16.63
N ASN A 667 -4.57 36.61 -16.59
CA ASN A 667 -5.68 37.53 -16.82
C ASN A 667 -5.66 37.93 -18.28
N ASP A 668 -6.76 37.69 -18.98
CA ASP A 668 -6.91 38.31 -20.29
C ASP A 668 -7.01 39.84 -20.14
N ALA A 669 -6.71 40.60 -21.18
CA ALA A 669 -6.73 42.06 -21.09
C ALA A 669 -8.14 42.66 -20.91
N THR A 670 -9.19 41.82 -20.91
CA THR A 670 -10.58 42.21 -20.62
C THR A 670 -10.99 41.96 -19.15
N GLY A 671 -10.07 41.43 -18.35
CA GLY A 671 -10.21 41.20 -16.90
C GLY A 671 -10.86 39.89 -16.51
N VAL A 672 -10.88 38.89 -17.39
CA VAL A 672 -11.32 37.52 -17.08
C VAL A 672 -10.08 36.67 -16.80
N HIS A 673 -10.06 36.04 -15.63
CA HIS A 673 -9.01 35.13 -15.24
C HIS A 673 -9.16 33.78 -15.96
N GLY A 674 -8.04 33.10 -16.22
CA GLY A 674 -8.00 31.76 -16.78
C GLY A 674 -6.89 30.94 -16.16
N LYS A 675 -7.10 29.61 -16.10
CA LYS A 675 -6.13 28.64 -15.61
C LYS A 675 -5.43 27.97 -16.77
N CYS A 676 -4.12 28.14 -16.85
CA CYS A 676 -3.25 27.51 -17.83
C CYS A 676 -2.77 26.15 -17.31
N THR A 677 -2.69 25.17 -18.20
CA THR A 677 -2.10 23.85 -17.95
C THR A 677 -1.13 23.54 -19.09
N GLY A 678 0.14 23.36 -18.76
CA GLY A 678 1.20 23.09 -19.74
C GLY A 678 2.51 23.81 -19.40
N SER A 679 3.41 23.87 -20.37
CA SER A 679 4.72 24.53 -20.23
C SER A 679 4.81 25.79 -21.09
N ILE A 680 5.39 26.85 -20.55
CA ILE A 680 5.68 28.08 -21.29
C ILE A 680 7.08 28.03 -21.88
N SER A 681 7.20 28.42 -23.14
CA SER A 681 8.47 28.61 -23.84
C SER A 681 8.63 30.08 -24.21
N SER A 682 9.82 30.64 -23.99
CA SER A 682 10.20 32.01 -24.34
C SER A 682 11.31 32.05 -25.39
N GLY A 683 11.52 33.21 -26.04
CA GLY A 683 12.59 33.39 -27.03
C GLY A 683 12.31 32.72 -28.40
N LEU A 684 11.03 32.49 -28.72
CA LEU A 684 10.58 31.79 -29.93
C LEU A 684 10.57 32.66 -31.21
N GLY A 685 11.02 33.92 -31.12
CA GLY A 685 11.09 34.87 -32.23
C GLY A 685 9.80 35.63 -32.53
N ASP A 686 9.87 36.56 -33.48
CA ASP A 686 8.82 37.55 -33.78
C ASP A 686 7.53 36.95 -34.39
N ASP A 687 7.61 35.74 -34.96
CA ASP A 687 6.46 35.05 -35.56
C ASP A 687 5.37 34.67 -34.52
N THR A 688 5.70 34.72 -33.21
CA THR A 688 4.75 34.61 -32.11
C THR A 688 3.84 35.84 -31.94
N LEU A 689 4.23 36.97 -32.54
CA LEU A 689 3.57 38.28 -32.48
C LEU A 689 3.45 38.94 -31.09
N ASN A 690 3.93 38.31 -30.02
CA ASN A 690 3.91 38.83 -28.65
C ASN A 690 5.30 38.99 -28.02
N GLY A 691 6.37 38.95 -28.82
CA GLY A 691 7.74 39.07 -28.31
C GLY A 691 8.41 37.75 -27.93
N GLY A 692 7.85 36.60 -28.34
CA GLY A 692 8.56 35.32 -28.35
C GLY A 692 8.07 34.30 -27.34
N SER A 693 6.86 34.41 -26.78
CA SER A 693 6.37 33.50 -25.74
C SER A 693 5.14 32.71 -26.19
N ALA A 694 5.07 31.43 -25.81
CA ALA A 694 3.94 30.56 -26.11
C ALA A 694 3.77 29.45 -25.08
N ILE A 695 2.55 28.95 -24.95
CA ILE A 695 2.24 27.76 -24.16
C ILE A 695 2.22 26.51 -25.04
N SER A 696 2.83 25.42 -24.58
CA SER A 696 2.54 24.05 -25.03
C SER A 696 1.63 23.41 -24.00
N GLY A 697 0.33 23.37 -24.30
CA GLY A 697 -0.73 23.13 -23.33
C GLY A 697 -1.99 23.92 -23.68
N TYR A 698 -2.77 24.28 -22.68
CA TYR A 698 -4.06 24.94 -22.86
C TYR A 698 -4.42 25.87 -21.71
N THR A 699 -5.44 26.71 -21.92
CA THR A 699 -6.01 27.60 -20.90
C THR A 699 -7.52 27.49 -20.87
N VAL A 700 -8.09 27.34 -19.67
CA VAL A 700 -9.53 27.37 -19.43
C VAL A 700 -9.86 28.68 -18.74
N MET A 701 -10.62 29.55 -19.42
CA MET A 701 -11.07 30.83 -18.87
C MET A 701 -12.18 30.62 -17.86
N ASP A 702 -12.24 31.43 -16.80
CA ASP A 702 -13.34 31.42 -15.85
C ASP A 702 -14.67 31.64 -16.56
N ASN A 703 -15.70 30.95 -16.08
CA ASN A 703 -17.02 31.04 -16.71
C ASN A 703 -17.58 32.46 -16.57
N SER A 704 -17.90 33.10 -17.69
CA SER A 704 -18.29 34.51 -17.74
C SER A 704 -19.53 34.71 -18.60
N SER A 705 -20.51 35.44 -18.07
CA SER A 705 -21.74 35.79 -18.79
C SER A 705 -21.46 36.63 -20.04
N LYS A 706 -20.31 37.31 -20.10
CA LYS A 706 -19.85 38.07 -21.28
C LYS A 706 -19.73 37.16 -22.50
N TYR A 707 -19.11 35.99 -22.35
CA TYR A 707 -18.94 35.02 -23.43
C TYR A 707 -20.28 34.46 -23.90
N ASN A 708 -21.15 34.07 -22.96
CA ASN A 708 -22.45 33.50 -23.29
C ASN A 708 -23.34 34.47 -24.08
N GLN A 709 -23.37 35.75 -23.70
CA GLN A 709 -24.20 36.77 -24.37
C GLN A 709 -23.68 37.13 -25.77
N ALA A 710 -22.38 37.10 -25.99
CA ALA A 710 -21.76 37.45 -27.26
C ALA A 710 -21.79 36.30 -28.29
N LEU A 711 -21.70 35.04 -27.83
CA LEU A 711 -21.50 33.86 -28.67
C LEU A 711 -22.73 32.95 -28.76
N SER A 712 -23.94 33.44 -28.44
CA SER A 712 -25.19 32.67 -28.57
C SER A 712 -26.34 33.54 -29.09
N GLY A 713 -27.37 32.90 -29.65
CA GLY A 713 -28.55 33.54 -30.25
C GLY A 713 -28.43 33.78 -31.76
N SER A 714 -29.36 34.55 -32.33
CA SER A 714 -29.41 34.94 -33.75
C SER A 714 -28.92 36.37 -33.95
N GLY A 715 -28.53 36.72 -35.18
CA GLY A 715 -28.08 38.06 -35.57
C GLY A 715 -26.69 38.42 -35.03
N LYS A 716 -25.91 37.41 -34.65
CA LYS A 716 -24.58 37.58 -34.04
C LYS A 716 -23.48 37.58 -35.09
N SER A 717 -22.42 38.31 -34.80
CA SER A 717 -21.19 38.32 -35.59
C SER A 717 -20.01 38.28 -34.62
N PHE A 718 -19.04 37.40 -34.85
CA PHE A 718 -17.84 37.29 -34.01
C PHE A 718 -16.70 36.63 -34.78
N THR A 719 -15.50 36.71 -34.22
CA THR A 719 -14.30 36.08 -34.78
C THR A 719 -13.51 35.41 -33.68
N PHE A 720 -13.14 34.15 -33.88
CA PHE A 720 -12.12 33.43 -33.11
C PHE A 720 -10.81 33.56 -33.87
N GLU A 721 -9.75 34.01 -33.22
CA GLU A 721 -8.40 34.18 -33.81
C GLU A 721 -7.37 33.59 -32.85
N ALA A 722 -6.43 32.80 -33.37
CA ALA A 722 -5.29 32.32 -32.59
C ALA A 722 -4.01 32.30 -33.43
N ILE A 723 -2.88 32.49 -32.76
CA ILE A 723 -1.55 32.31 -33.33
C ILE A 723 -0.99 31.00 -32.78
N VAL A 724 -0.82 30.02 -33.66
CA VAL A 724 -0.52 28.64 -33.28
C VAL A 724 0.64 28.06 -34.06
N LYS A 725 1.37 27.14 -33.44
CA LYS A 725 2.40 26.29 -34.06
C LYS A 725 2.03 24.83 -33.86
N PRO A 726 1.29 24.21 -34.80
CA PRO A 726 0.85 22.81 -34.68
C PRO A 726 2.04 21.84 -34.64
N ALA A 727 2.00 20.86 -33.73
CA ALA A 727 2.99 19.78 -33.66
C ALA A 727 2.63 18.58 -34.55
N SER A 728 1.35 18.42 -34.87
CA SER A 728 0.82 17.39 -35.78
C SER A 728 -0.42 17.87 -36.55
N GLY A 729 -1.03 16.96 -37.31
CA GLY A 729 -2.34 17.13 -37.93
C GLY A 729 -3.46 16.37 -37.18
N ASP A 730 -3.25 16.01 -35.91
CA ASP A 730 -4.14 15.14 -35.13
C ASP A 730 -5.62 15.53 -35.26
N GLU A 731 -6.49 14.51 -35.26
CA GLU A 731 -7.93 14.70 -35.40
C GLU A 731 -8.53 15.41 -34.19
N ASN A 732 -9.49 16.29 -34.44
CA ASN A 732 -10.21 17.03 -33.40
C ASN A 732 -9.32 17.82 -32.41
N SER A 733 -8.12 18.21 -32.82
CA SER A 733 -7.19 19.07 -32.08
C SER A 733 -7.78 20.48 -32.00
N VAL A 734 -8.10 20.94 -30.79
CA VAL A 734 -8.93 22.14 -30.54
C VAL A 734 -8.05 23.37 -30.41
N ILE A 735 -8.29 24.41 -31.22
CA ILE A 735 -7.55 25.68 -31.13
C ILE A 735 -8.26 26.65 -30.17
N LEU A 736 -9.56 26.85 -30.35
CA LEU A 736 -10.40 27.73 -29.53
C LEU A 736 -11.82 27.16 -29.48
N SER A 737 -12.39 26.98 -28.29
CA SER A 737 -13.73 26.38 -28.12
C SER A 737 -14.53 27.05 -27.02
N LYS A 738 -15.86 27.00 -27.14
CA LYS A 738 -16.81 27.20 -26.04
C LYS A 738 -17.69 25.97 -25.83
N GLY A 739 -17.10 24.79 -26.08
CA GLY A 739 -17.78 23.51 -26.03
C GLY A 739 -18.35 23.09 -27.39
N ASP A 740 -18.41 21.78 -27.58
CA ASP A 740 -18.96 21.12 -28.77
C ASP A 740 -20.44 21.39 -28.99
N THR A 741 -21.16 21.77 -27.94
CA THR A 741 -22.57 22.19 -28.02
C THR A 741 -22.76 23.69 -28.22
N GLN A 742 -21.70 24.44 -28.58
CA GLN A 742 -21.81 25.87 -28.90
C GLN A 742 -21.01 26.31 -30.14
N VAL A 743 -19.67 26.32 -30.06
CA VAL A 743 -18.79 26.83 -31.13
C VAL A 743 -17.36 26.36 -30.90
N ALA A 744 -16.66 25.92 -31.95
CA ALA A 744 -15.22 25.71 -31.88
C ALA A 744 -14.51 25.87 -33.23
N LEU A 745 -13.24 26.30 -33.15
CA LEU A 745 -12.22 26.28 -34.18
C LEU A 745 -11.21 25.17 -33.84
N LYS A 746 -11.07 24.19 -34.73
CA LYS A 746 -10.29 22.98 -34.50
C LYS A 746 -9.78 22.35 -35.79
N THR A 747 -9.05 21.25 -35.68
CA THR A 747 -8.81 20.35 -36.82
C THR A 747 -10.02 19.45 -37.07
N GLN A 748 -10.15 18.98 -38.30
CA GLN A 748 -11.20 18.07 -38.72
C GLN A 748 -11.15 16.74 -37.97
N SER A 749 -12.29 16.06 -37.90
CA SER A 749 -12.41 14.72 -37.33
C SER A 749 -11.67 13.61 -38.11
N LYS A 750 -11.01 13.96 -39.21
CA LYS A 750 -10.17 13.06 -40.02
C LYS A 750 -8.68 13.41 -39.95
N GLY A 751 -8.32 14.47 -39.22
CA GLY A 751 -6.93 14.96 -39.14
C GLY A 751 -6.34 15.48 -40.45
N SER A 752 -7.18 15.91 -41.41
CA SER A 752 -6.74 16.32 -42.76
C SER A 752 -6.86 17.82 -43.05
N GLY A 753 -7.34 18.60 -42.08
CA GLY A 753 -7.59 20.02 -42.32
C GLY A 753 -8.17 20.77 -41.13
N LEU A 754 -8.57 22.02 -41.36
CA LEU A 754 -9.21 22.89 -40.38
C LEU A 754 -10.74 22.79 -40.47
N GLU A 755 -11.40 23.05 -39.34
CA GLU A 755 -12.84 23.09 -39.19
C GLU A 755 -13.25 24.22 -38.23
N PHE A 756 -14.27 24.97 -38.62
CA PHE A 756 -14.92 25.95 -37.75
C PHE A 756 -16.42 25.70 -37.78
N PHE A 757 -17.04 25.53 -36.61
CA PHE A 757 -18.45 25.23 -36.51
C PHE A 757 -19.16 26.05 -35.44
N VAL A 758 -20.47 26.20 -35.63
CA VAL A 758 -21.41 26.59 -34.57
C VAL A 758 -22.45 25.49 -34.37
N TYR A 759 -23.08 25.47 -33.20
CA TYR A 759 -24.10 24.50 -32.84
C TYR A 759 -25.46 25.21 -32.63
N ASP A 760 -26.51 24.75 -33.29
CA ASP A 760 -27.88 25.28 -33.17
C ASP A 760 -28.93 24.21 -32.84
N GLY A 761 -28.49 23.11 -32.21
CA GLY A 761 -29.23 21.83 -32.12
C GLY A 761 -28.66 20.74 -33.04
N GLY A 762 -27.66 21.11 -33.86
CA GLY A 762 -26.77 20.21 -34.59
C GLY A 762 -25.52 20.96 -35.03
N TRP A 763 -24.47 20.23 -35.40
CA TRP A 763 -23.20 20.83 -35.80
C TRP A 763 -23.30 21.43 -37.21
N LYS A 764 -22.97 22.71 -37.33
CA LYS A 764 -22.95 23.45 -38.59
C LYS A 764 -21.54 23.94 -38.84
N ALA A 765 -20.81 23.17 -39.66
CA ALA A 765 -19.38 23.35 -39.87
C ALA A 765 -19.05 23.76 -41.29
N VAL A 766 -17.94 24.48 -41.45
CA VAL A 766 -17.17 24.54 -42.69
C VAL A 766 -15.80 23.94 -42.42
N SER A 767 -15.28 23.20 -43.40
CA SER A 767 -13.98 22.55 -43.27
C SER A 767 -13.17 22.71 -44.56
N CYS A 768 -11.84 22.80 -44.43
CA CYS A 768 -10.89 22.92 -45.54
C CYS A 768 -9.61 22.15 -45.27
N ASP A 769 -8.88 21.78 -46.32
CA ASP A 769 -7.55 21.19 -46.17
C ASP A 769 -6.61 22.15 -45.43
N PHE A 770 -5.55 21.60 -44.84
CA PHE A 770 -4.53 22.43 -44.20
C PHE A 770 -3.81 23.35 -45.21
N PRO A 771 -3.40 24.56 -44.80
CA PRO A 771 -2.47 25.36 -45.60
C PRO A 771 -1.10 24.68 -45.71
N SER A 772 -0.33 25.06 -46.72
CA SER A 772 1.05 24.57 -46.89
C SER A 772 1.91 24.90 -45.67
N GLY A 773 2.64 23.92 -45.14
CA GLY A 773 3.54 24.12 -43.99
C GLY A 773 2.86 24.05 -42.62
N TRP A 774 1.64 23.52 -42.53
CA TRP A 774 0.85 23.47 -41.28
C TRP A 774 1.61 23.02 -40.03
N THR A 775 2.36 21.91 -40.11
CA THR A 775 3.07 21.36 -38.96
C THR A 775 4.45 22.01 -38.79
N GLY A 776 4.77 22.43 -37.56
CA GLY A 776 6.06 22.99 -37.18
C GLY A 776 6.26 24.47 -37.52
N ASN A 777 5.27 25.16 -38.09
CA ASN A 777 5.34 26.59 -38.43
C ASN A 777 4.24 27.40 -37.72
N TRP A 778 4.49 28.70 -37.51
CA TRP A 778 3.53 29.63 -36.92
C TRP A 778 2.46 30.05 -37.94
N HIS A 779 1.20 29.94 -37.55
CA HIS A 779 0.03 30.29 -38.35
C HIS A 779 -0.92 31.20 -37.57
N GLN A 780 -1.46 32.22 -38.24
CA GLN A 780 -2.65 32.92 -37.76
C GLN A 780 -3.88 32.18 -38.29
N VAL A 781 -4.67 31.59 -37.41
CA VAL A 781 -5.89 30.86 -37.76
C VAL A 781 -7.09 31.59 -37.20
N ALA A 782 -8.09 31.85 -38.05
CA ALA A 782 -9.31 32.50 -37.64
C ALA A 782 -10.59 31.83 -38.17
N GLY A 783 -11.58 31.71 -37.30
CA GLY A 783 -12.95 31.35 -37.61
C GLY A 783 -13.84 32.57 -37.48
N VAL A 784 -14.46 33.01 -38.57
CA VAL A 784 -15.32 34.19 -38.63
C VAL A 784 -16.77 33.74 -38.79
N TYR A 785 -17.66 34.20 -37.91
CA TYR A 785 -19.10 34.01 -38.02
C TYR A 785 -19.77 35.37 -38.24
N ASP A 786 -20.60 35.51 -39.28
CA ASP A 786 -21.40 36.70 -39.53
C ASP A 786 -22.84 36.33 -39.91
N LYS A 787 -23.75 36.34 -38.93
CA LYS A 787 -25.20 36.15 -39.15
C LYS A 787 -25.52 34.93 -40.01
N GLY A 788 -24.87 33.81 -39.70
CA GLY A 788 -25.00 32.55 -40.43
C GLY A 788 -23.94 32.31 -41.52
N GLU A 789 -23.15 33.29 -41.93
CA GLU A 789 -21.97 33.02 -42.75
C GLU A 789 -20.81 32.53 -41.86
N ILE A 790 -20.14 31.45 -42.26
CA ILE A 790 -18.98 30.88 -41.55
C ILE A 790 -17.78 30.85 -42.49
N THR A 791 -16.67 31.46 -42.07
CA THR A 791 -15.45 31.55 -42.86
C THR A 791 -14.23 31.09 -42.05
N ILE A 792 -13.37 30.27 -42.65
CA ILE A 792 -12.02 29.95 -42.15
C ILE A 792 -11.02 30.81 -42.92
N VAL A 793 -10.21 31.55 -42.18
CA VAL A 793 -9.08 32.34 -42.69
C VAL A 793 -7.80 31.80 -42.04
N CYS A 794 -6.76 31.61 -42.84
CA CYS A 794 -5.43 31.29 -42.33
C CYS A 794 -4.39 32.17 -43.03
N ASP A 795 -3.49 32.78 -42.25
CA ASP A 795 -2.39 33.62 -42.74
C ASP A 795 -2.83 34.69 -43.74
N GLY A 796 -3.98 35.33 -43.48
CA GLY A 796 -4.52 36.38 -44.34
C GLY A 796 -5.23 35.91 -45.60
N LYS A 797 -5.45 34.59 -45.76
CA LYS A 797 -6.15 34.00 -46.91
C LYS A 797 -7.43 33.31 -46.47
N VAL A 798 -8.54 33.61 -47.15
CA VAL A 798 -9.78 32.86 -46.99
C VAL A 798 -9.56 31.45 -47.56
N LEU A 799 -9.65 30.44 -46.69
CA LEU A 799 -9.54 29.04 -47.09
C LEU A 799 -10.90 28.47 -47.48
N LYS A 800 -11.95 28.84 -46.73
CA LYS A 800 -13.32 28.38 -47.00
C LYS A 800 -14.34 29.34 -46.43
N THR A 801 -15.40 29.57 -47.20
CA THR A 801 -16.63 30.21 -46.73
C THR A 801 -17.81 29.28 -47.00
N GLY A 802 -18.76 29.26 -46.09
CA GLY A 802 -20.05 28.58 -46.23
C GLY A 802 -21.14 29.35 -45.47
N SER A 803 -22.38 28.92 -45.65
CA SER A 803 -23.52 29.54 -44.98
C SER A 803 -24.32 28.48 -44.21
N VAL A 804 -24.70 28.85 -43.01
CA VAL A 804 -25.52 28.08 -42.07
C VAL A 804 -26.72 28.93 -41.67
N LYS A 805 -27.66 28.32 -40.94
CA LYS A 805 -28.77 29.06 -40.36
C LYS A 805 -28.24 30.04 -39.30
N ASP A 806 -28.73 31.28 -39.35
CA ASP A 806 -28.44 32.27 -38.31
C ASP A 806 -29.05 31.82 -36.96
N GLY A 807 -28.20 31.52 -35.99
CA GLY A 807 -28.58 30.95 -34.71
C GLY A 807 -27.47 30.09 -34.10
N ILE A 808 -27.24 30.29 -32.80
CA ILE A 808 -26.24 29.57 -32.01
C ILE A 808 -26.84 29.25 -30.64
N ALA A 809 -26.67 28.02 -30.17
CA ALA A 809 -27.14 27.58 -28.86
C ALA A 809 -26.39 28.31 -27.73
N ALA A 810 -27.01 28.39 -26.56
CA ALA A 810 -26.32 28.83 -25.35
C ALA A 810 -25.69 27.61 -24.65
N GLY A 811 -24.42 27.72 -24.27
CA GLY A 811 -23.70 26.74 -23.48
C GLY A 811 -23.22 27.32 -22.14
N ASN A 812 -22.99 26.45 -21.15
CA ASN A 812 -22.41 26.84 -19.85
C ASN A 812 -20.90 26.53 -19.76
N SER A 813 -20.35 25.93 -20.80
CA SER A 813 -18.96 25.51 -20.88
C SER A 813 -18.03 26.74 -20.93
N PRO A 814 -16.95 26.77 -20.14
CA PRO A 814 -15.98 27.86 -20.20
C PRO A 814 -15.28 27.91 -21.56
N VAL A 815 -14.77 29.10 -21.92
CA VAL A 815 -13.96 29.27 -23.12
C VAL A 815 -12.62 28.56 -22.90
N GLY A 816 -12.27 27.65 -23.79
CA GLY A 816 -10.99 26.97 -23.81
C GLY A 816 -10.12 27.48 -24.96
N VAL A 817 -8.88 27.86 -24.63
CA VAL A 817 -7.81 28.13 -25.59
C VAL A 817 -6.92 26.91 -25.61
N GLY A 818 -6.90 26.19 -26.73
CA GLY A 818 -6.22 24.90 -26.83
C GLY A 818 -6.97 23.74 -26.14
N TYR A 819 -8.22 23.95 -25.71
CA TYR A 819 -9.00 22.97 -24.94
C TYR A 819 -10.49 23.03 -25.27
N ASP A 820 -11.16 21.89 -25.14
CA ASP A 820 -12.62 21.82 -25.14
C ASP A 820 -13.15 21.34 -23.78
N SER A 821 -13.85 22.24 -23.10
CA SER A 821 -14.34 22.06 -21.73
C SER A 821 -15.47 21.03 -21.58
N GLU A 822 -16.04 20.52 -22.68
CA GLU A 822 -17.09 19.48 -22.65
C GLU A 822 -16.52 18.08 -22.85
N THR A 823 -15.46 17.97 -23.65
CA THR A 823 -14.94 16.68 -24.14
C THR A 823 -13.52 16.37 -23.68
N GLY A 824 -12.79 17.37 -23.18
CA GLY A 824 -11.41 17.21 -22.73
C GLY A 824 -10.35 17.17 -23.84
N ARG A 825 -10.74 17.35 -25.11
CA ARG A 825 -9.82 17.37 -26.27
C ARG A 825 -8.89 18.60 -26.19
N ARG A 826 -7.67 18.43 -26.69
CA ARG A 826 -6.56 19.39 -26.54
C ARG A 826 -5.98 19.78 -27.90
N PHE A 827 -5.32 20.93 -27.93
CA PHE A 827 -4.44 21.30 -29.03
C PHE A 827 -3.13 20.52 -28.95
N ASP A 828 -2.68 19.97 -30.07
CA ASP A 828 -1.34 19.42 -30.21
C ASP A 828 -0.41 20.42 -30.90
N GLY A 829 0.29 21.23 -30.09
CA GLY A 829 1.18 22.29 -30.56
C GLY A 829 1.39 23.40 -29.53
N GLN A 830 1.86 24.55 -30.01
CA GLN A 830 2.04 25.76 -29.19
C GLN A 830 1.05 26.86 -29.57
N ILE A 831 0.62 27.67 -28.60
CA ILE A 831 -0.26 28.84 -28.80
C ILE A 831 0.43 30.06 -28.19
N SER A 832 0.63 31.14 -28.96
CA SER A 832 1.19 32.39 -28.43
C SER A 832 0.12 33.41 -28.07
N LEU A 833 -0.96 33.47 -28.84
CA LEU A 833 -2.04 34.44 -28.70
C LEU A 833 -3.39 33.80 -29.01
N ALA A 834 -4.43 34.22 -28.29
CA ALA A 834 -5.81 33.90 -28.63
C ALA A 834 -6.72 35.10 -28.38
N ARG A 835 -7.56 35.44 -29.37
CA ARG A 835 -8.41 36.62 -29.36
C ARG A 835 -9.81 36.25 -29.83
N ILE A 836 -10.81 36.80 -29.17
CA ILE A 836 -12.21 36.70 -29.60
C ILE A 836 -12.78 38.10 -29.74
N TYR A 837 -13.46 38.36 -30.84
CA TYR A 837 -14.08 39.66 -31.12
C TYR A 837 -15.59 39.52 -31.26
N THR A 838 -16.37 40.50 -30.82
CA THR A 838 -17.83 40.58 -31.00
C THR A 838 -18.23 41.16 -32.36
N LYS A 839 -17.35 41.06 -33.36
CA LYS A 839 -17.61 41.45 -34.76
C LYS A 839 -16.99 40.43 -35.71
N ALA A 840 -17.54 40.34 -36.92
CA ALA A 840 -16.93 39.58 -38.00
C ALA A 840 -15.79 40.40 -38.62
N LEU A 841 -14.54 39.95 -38.42
CA LEU A 841 -13.38 40.64 -38.97
C LEU A 841 -13.24 40.37 -40.47
N SER A 842 -13.01 41.44 -41.23
CA SER A 842 -12.60 41.32 -42.63
C SER A 842 -11.18 40.75 -42.74
N VAL A 843 -10.84 40.22 -43.92
CA VAL A 843 -9.48 39.74 -44.22
C VAL A 843 -8.44 40.85 -44.07
N GLU A 844 -8.79 42.10 -44.39
CA GLU A 844 -7.91 43.25 -44.19
C GLU A 844 -7.66 43.55 -42.71
N GLU A 845 -8.71 43.45 -41.87
CA GLU A 845 -8.57 43.59 -40.42
C GLU A 845 -7.73 42.45 -39.83
N LEU A 846 -7.97 41.19 -40.22
CA LEU A 846 -7.18 40.03 -39.79
C LEU A 846 -5.70 40.17 -40.19
N ASN A 847 -5.41 40.61 -41.41
CA ASN A 847 -4.04 40.92 -41.82
C ASN A 847 -3.43 42.04 -40.97
N GLY A 848 -4.22 43.03 -40.58
CA GLY A 848 -3.81 44.08 -39.65
C GLY A 848 -3.59 43.61 -38.20
N GLN A 849 -4.17 42.46 -37.81
CA GLN A 849 -3.94 41.82 -36.50
C GLN A 849 -2.69 40.94 -36.47
N ARG A 850 -2.15 40.54 -37.63
CA ARG A 850 -0.92 39.74 -37.78
C ARG A 850 0.34 40.61 -37.61
N SER A 851 0.41 41.32 -36.50
CA SER A 851 1.50 42.24 -36.15
C SER A 851 1.68 42.28 -34.64
N SER A 852 2.91 42.55 -34.18
CA SER A 852 3.19 42.90 -32.78
C SER A 852 2.62 44.27 -32.37
N SER A 853 2.11 45.05 -33.33
CA SER A 853 1.32 46.27 -33.09
C SER A 853 -0.02 46.16 -33.84
N PRO A 854 -0.97 45.33 -33.36
CA PRO A 854 -2.20 45.03 -34.06
C PRO A 854 -3.10 46.27 -34.19
N LYS A 855 -3.83 46.38 -35.31
CA LYS A 855 -4.71 47.54 -35.58
C LYS A 855 -5.87 47.68 -34.58
N ILE A 856 -6.45 46.57 -34.16
CA ILE A 856 -7.44 46.48 -33.09
C ILE A 856 -6.68 46.09 -31.83
N GLY A 857 -6.59 47.01 -30.88
CA GLY A 857 -5.90 46.79 -29.61
C GLY A 857 -6.81 46.13 -28.56
N ALA A 858 -6.20 45.60 -27.51
CA ALA A 858 -6.86 44.86 -26.43
C ALA A 858 -8.02 45.59 -25.72
N LYS A 859 -8.02 46.93 -25.73
CA LYS A 859 -9.07 47.77 -25.09
C LYS A 859 -10.19 48.18 -26.04
N ASP A 860 -10.17 47.73 -27.29
CA ASP A 860 -11.24 48.04 -28.24
C ASP A 860 -12.57 47.42 -27.77
N PRO A 861 -13.71 48.14 -27.84
CA PRO A 861 -15.00 47.63 -27.40
C PRO A 861 -15.47 46.34 -28.08
N SER A 862 -14.90 45.99 -29.24
CA SER A 862 -15.20 44.74 -29.93
C SER A 862 -14.40 43.54 -29.42
N VAL A 863 -13.42 43.71 -28.53
CA VAL A 863 -12.61 42.62 -27.97
C VAL A 863 -13.36 41.96 -26.80
N LEU A 864 -13.60 40.66 -26.93
CA LEU A 864 -14.26 39.81 -25.95
C LEU A 864 -13.26 38.95 -25.15
N LEU A 865 -12.20 38.49 -25.80
CA LEU A 865 -11.06 37.81 -25.19
C LEU A 865 -9.79 38.40 -25.79
N TRP A 866 -8.80 38.70 -24.96
CA TRP A 866 -7.44 39.00 -25.40
C TRP A 866 -6.44 38.29 -24.51
N LEU A 867 -6.08 37.08 -24.92
CA LEU A 867 -5.13 36.24 -24.21
C LEU A 867 -3.77 36.31 -24.89
N ASP A 868 -2.77 36.71 -24.12
CA ASP A 868 -1.38 36.84 -24.55
C ASP A 868 -0.48 36.08 -23.59
N TYR A 869 0.19 35.03 -24.09
CA TYR A 869 1.10 34.22 -23.28
C TYR A 869 2.48 34.86 -23.10
N SER A 870 2.60 36.17 -23.26
CA SER A 870 3.78 36.90 -22.82
C SER A 870 4.04 36.65 -21.34
N THR A 871 5.30 36.54 -20.93
CA THR A 871 5.67 36.18 -19.56
C THR A 871 5.20 37.20 -18.52
N ASP A 872 4.87 38.42 -18.93
CA ASP A 872 4.48 39.53 -18.04
C ASP A 872 3.03 39.41 -17.54
N ASP A 873 2.17 38.66 -18.25
CA ASP A 873 0.74 38.49 -17.92
C ASP A 873 0.44 37.19 -17.18
N LEU A 874 1.45 36.34 -16.99
CA LEU A 874 1.35 35.06 -16.30
C LEU A 874 1.66 35.20 -14.80
N THR A 875 0.75 34.71 -13.97
CA THR A 875 0.90 34.62 -12.51
C THR A 875 1.13 33.17 -12.10
N LYS A 876 2.14 32.90 -11.27
CA LYS A 876 2.35 31.58 -10.68
C LYS A 876 1.37 31.41 -9.52
N GLU A 877 0.37 30.54 -9.67
CA GLU A 877 -0.40 30.03 -8.54
C GLU A 877 0.45 28.97 -7.84
N GLY A 878 0.72 29.18 -6.55
CA GLY A 878 1.42 28.18 -5.74
C GLY A 878 0.55 26.93 -5.58
N ALA A 879 1.16 25.75 -5.58
CA ALA A 879 0.46 24.55 -5.17
C ALA A 879 -0.02 24.70 -3.72
N TRP A 880 -1.20 24.15 -3.41
CA TRP A 880 -1.69 24.17 -2.04
C TRP A 880 -0.87 23.21 -1.19
N ASP A 881 -0.17 23.75 -0.20
CA ASP A 881 0.58 22.97 0.77
C ASP A 881 -0.33 22.57 1.93
N TYR A 882 -0.90 21.36 1.85
CA TYR A 882 -1.68 20.77 2.92
C TYR A 882 -0.84 20.59 4.18
N TYR A 883 0.38 20.04 4.05
CA TYR A 883 1.24 19.75 5.20
C TYR A 883 1.85 20.99 5.86
N ALA A 884 1.72 22.17 5.27
CA ALA A 884 2.00 23.44 5.95
C ALA A 884 0.84 23.94 6.84
N GLN A 885 -0.36 23.37 6.74
CA GLN A 885 -1.50 23.82 7.55
C GLN A 885 -1.39 23.34 9.01
N ASP A 886 -1.94 24.11 9.93
CA ASP A 886 -2.00 23.78 11.37
C ASP A 886 -2.92 22.56 11.64
N ASN A 887 -3.90 22.33 10.78
CA ASN A 887 -4.87 21.23 10.89
C ASN A 887 -4.54 20.03 9.99
N ALA A 888 -3.38 20.01 9.34
CA ALA A 888 -2.97 18.82 8.59
C ALA A 888 -2.72 17.66 9.56
N HIS A 889 -3.19 16.48 9.16
CA HIS A 889 -2.87 15.27 9.88
C HIS A 889 -1.41 14.93 9.63
N LYS A 890 -0.64 14.77 10.70
CA LYS A 890 0.79 14.52 10.67
C LYS A 890 1.10 13.58 11.81
N ASN A 891 1.29 12.30 11.51
CA ASN A 891 1.68 11.34 12.54
C ASN A 891 3.21 11.22 12.59
N LEU A 892 3.82 10.74 11.51
CA LEU A 892 5.27 10.82 11.28
C LEU A 892 5.62 11.96 10.33
N TYR A 893 6.91 12.30 10.27
CA TYR A 893 7.49 13.17 9.25
C TYR A 893 6.92 14.60 9.16
N GLN A 894 6.27 15.11 10.21
CA GLN A 894 5.68 16.45 10.25
C GLN A 894 6.58 17.55 9.66
N ASP A 895 7.88 17.54 10.01
CA ASP A 895 8.84 18.55 9.55
C ASP A 895 9.32 18.32 8.11
N LEU A 896 9.28 17.08 7.62
CA LEU A 896 9.72 16.71 6.27
C LEU A 896 8.58 16.84 5.24
N SER A 897 7.32 16.69 5.66
CA SER A 897 6.17 16.70 4.75
C SER A 897 5.81 18.10 4.24
N ALA A 898 6.11 19.16 4.99
CA ALA A 898 5.88 20.53 4.53
C ALA A 898 6.67 20.83 3.24
N GLY A 899 6.04 21.49 2.27
CA GLY A 899 6.61 21.73 0.95
C GLY A 899 6.59 20.53 0.01
N ASN A 900 6.02 19.40 0.43
CA ASN A 900 5.90 18.18 -0.37
C ASN A 900 4.43 17.72 -0.48
N TYR A 901 4.18 16.85 -1.46
CA TYR A 901 3.02 15.97 -1.50
C TYR A 901 3.50 14.52 -1.60
N PHE A 902 2.65 13.57 -1.23
CA PHE A 902 2.92 12.16 -1.45
C PHE A 902 2.34 11.77 -2.82
N GLY A 903 3.24 11.50 -3.75
CA GLY A 903 2.87 11.07 -5.10
C GLY A 903 2.97 9.56 -5.26
N TYR A 904 2.37 9.05 -6.33
CA TYR A 904 2.35 7.65 -6.72
C TYR A 904 2.88 7.47 -8.15
N GLY A 905 2.75 6.27 -8.73
CA GLY A 905 3.24 5.98 -10.08
C GLY A 905 2.83 7.02 -11.12
N GLY A 906 3.80 7.53 -11.87
CA GLY A 906 3.64 8.60 -12.85
C GLY A 906 4.06 9.99 -12.36
N ASP A 907 3.98 10.28 -11.05
CA ASP A 907 4.26 11.62 -10.51
C ASP A 907 5.75 11.97 -10.52
N TRP A 908 6.64 10.98 -10.54
CA TRP A 908 8.09 11.16 -10.75
C TRP A 908 8.55 10.85 -12.18
N GLY A 909 7.61 10.69 -13.13
CA GLY A 909 7.90 10.57 -14.56
C GLY A 909 8.28 9.17 -15.05
N ASP A 910 8.16 8.16 -14.19
CA ASP A 910 8.33 6.75 -14.52
C ASP A 910 7.27 6.25 -15.51
N ARG A 911 7.70 5.35 -16.40
CA ARG A 911 6.84 4.65 -17.35
C ARG A 911 7.51 3.31 -17.71
N PRO A 912 6.84 2.15 -17.66
CA PRO A 912 5.44 1.93 -17.28
C PRO A 912 5.13 2.42 -15.87
N ASN A 913 3.85 2.65 -15.60
CA ASN A 913 3.34 2.72 -14.24
C ASN A 913 1.87 2.31 -14.18
N ASP A 914 1.42 1.93 -12.99
CA ASP A 914 0.05 1.53 -12.69
C ASP A 914 -0.69 2.57 -11.81
N ASN A 915 -0.27 3.83 -11.90
CA ASN A 915 -0.85 4.99 -11.21
C ASN A 915 -1.01 4.80 -9.68
N SER A 916 -2.21 5.03 -9.15
CA SER A 916 -2.53 4.96 -7.72
C SER A 916 -2.75 3.54 -7.20
N PHE A 917 -2.50 2.49 -8.00
CA PHE A 917 -2.75 1.11 -7.55
C PHE A 917 -1.86 0.70 -6.38
N CYS A 918 -0.76 1.44 -6.09
CA CYS A 918 0.08 1.28 -4.90
C CYS A 918 -0.44 1.95 -3.63
N GLU A 919 -1.59 2.65 -3.69
CA GLU A 919 -2.19 3.39 -2.58
C GLU A 919 -3.29 2.54 -1.93
N ASN A 920 -2.90 1.52 -1.15
CA ASN A 920 -3.82 0.50 -0.60
C ASN A 920 -3.86 0.44 0.93
N GLY A 921 -3.32 1.43 1.63
CA GLY A 921 -3.04 1.33 3.07
C GLY A 921 -4.21 1.70 3.97
N LEU A 922 -4.32 1.02 5.12
CA LEU A 922 -5.12 1.47 6.26
C LEU A 922 -4.55 2.73 6.95
N VAL A 923 -3.29 3.07 6.68
CA VAL A 923 -2.64 4.32 7.06
C VAL A 923 -2.02 5.00 5.85
N THR A 924 -1.96 6.32 5.89
CA THR A 924 -1.27 7.14 4.89
C THR A 924 0.25 6.91 4.94
N PRO A 925 1.05 7.44 3.99
CA PRO A 925 2.50 7.21 3.96
C PRO A 925 3.25 7.68 5.22
N ASP A 926 2.74 8.72 5.89
CA ASP A 926 3.22 9.24 7.17
C ASP A 926 2.61 8.53 8.39
N ARG A 927 1.96 7.38 8.20
CA ARG A 927 1.31 6.55 9.23
C ARG A 927 0.12 7.23 9.92
N THR A 928 -0.51 8.23 9.30
CA THR A 928 -1.77 8.77 9.82
C THR A 928 -2.89 7.73 9.58
N PRO A 929 -3.65 7.30 10.61
CA PRO A 929 -4.79 6.42 10.45
C PRO A 929 -5.85 6.93 9.47
N GLN A 930 -6.24 6.10 8.50
CA GLN A 930 -7.41 6.36 7.65
C GLN A 930 -8.70 5.93 8.36
N PRO A 931 -9.88 6.50 8.02
CA PRO A 931 -11.14 6.22 8.74
C PRO A 931 -11.50 4.74 8.83
N GLU A 932 -11.26 3.96 7.78
CA GLU A 932 -11.50 2.53 7.67
C GLU A 932 -10.75 1.69 8.73
N LEU A 933 -9.61 2.17 9.23
CA LEU A 933 -8.88 1.49 10.31
C LEU A 933 -9.72 1.44 11.60
N SER A 934 -10.67 2.35 11.80
CA SER A 934 -11.61 2.30 12.93
C SER A 934 -12.61 1.14 12.81
N GLU A 935 -13.06 0.81 11.59
CA GLU A 935 -13.93 -0.35 11.35
C GLU A 935 -13.14 -1.65 11.55
N VAL A 936 -11.87 -1.69 11.11
CA VAL A 936 -10.96 -2.79 11.41
C VAL A 936 -10.81 -2.98 12.92
N LYS A 937 -10.54 -1.92 13.68
CA LYS A 937 -10.44 -1.98 15.15
C LYS A 937 -11.68 -2.56 15.79
N PHE A 938 -12.86 -2.13 15.36
CA PHE A 938 -14.13 -2.64 15.88
C PHE A 938 -14.32 -4.12 15.57
N GLN A 939 -14.15 -4.54 14.32
CA GLN A 939 -14.32 -5.95 13.94
C GLN A 939 -13.24 -6.86 14.53
N TYR A 940 -12.06 -6.32 14.83
CA TYR A 940 -10.93 -7.02 15.44
C TYR A 940 -10.97 -7.01 16.97
N GLN A 941 -11.90 -6.32 17.63
CA GLN A 941 -11.94 -6.31 19.09
C GLN A 941 -12.20 -7.71 19.68
N SER A 942 -11.73 -7.94 20.90
CA SER A 942 -11.85 -9.24 21.59
C SER A 942 -12.87 -9.24 22.73
N VAL A 943 -13.65 -8.16 22.88
CA VAL A 943 -14.73 -8.08 23.88
C VAL A 943 -16.01 -7.66 23.19
N TRP A 944 -17.06 -8.46 23.36
CA TRP A 944 -18.33 -8.27 22.66
C TRP A 944 -19.46 -8.05 23.65
N PHE A 945 -20.25 -7.01 23.42
CA PHE A 945 -21.46 -6.72 24.21
C PHE A 945 -22.71 -7.07 23.41
N SER A 946 -23.71 -7.61 24.07
CA SER A 946 -25.03 -7.85 23.48
C SER A 946 -26.14 -7.71 24.51
N ALA A 947 -27.29 -7.20 24.10
CA ALA A 947 -28.48 -7.13 24.93
C ALA A 947 -29.71 -6.96 24.03
N ASP A 948 -30.86 -7.48 24.47
CA ASP A 948 -32.14 -7.07 23.91
C ASP A 948 -32.63 -5.76 24.55
N GLU A 949 -33.71 -5.19 24.02
CA GLU A 949 -34.29 -3.93 24.51
C GLU A 949 -34.61 -3.96 26.03
N SER A 950 -35.09 -5.11 26.53
CA SER A 950 -35.43 -5.26 27.94
C SER A 950 -34.19 -5.33 28.82
N GLY A 951 -33.13 -5.98 28.32
CA GLY A 951 -31.82 -6.04 28.93
C GLY A 951 -31.20 -4.65 29.05
N VAL A 952 -31.15 -3.90 27.95
CA VAL A 952 -30.65 -2.52 27.95
C VAL A 952 -31.42 -1.67 28.96
N LYS A 953 -32.76 -1.70 28.95
CA LYS A 953 -33.61 -0.96 29.89
C LYS A 953 -33.36 -1.32 31.36
N GLY A 954 -33.03 -2.57 31.64
CA GLY A 954 -32.70 -3.05 32.98
C GLY A 954 -31.23 -2.94 33.36
N GLY A 955 -30.38 -2.37 32.50
CA GLY A 955 -28.93 -2.34 32.68
C GLY A 955 -28.26 -3.72 32.60
N ASN A 956 -28.93 -4.75 32.07
CA ASN A 956 -28.42 -6.12 31.97
C ASN A 956 -27.81 -6.35 30.58
N ILE A 957 -26.48 -6.28 30.49
CA ILE A 957 -25.73 -6.42 29.23
C ILE A 957 -24.91 -7.70 29.29
N ASP A 958 -25.06 -8.59 28.30
CA ASP A 958 -24.20 -9.77 28.18
C ASP A 958 -22.84 -9.37 27.60
N VAL A 959 -21.78 -9.95 28.14
CA VAL A 959 -20.38 -9.75 27.68
C VAL A 959 -19.74 -11.08 27.31
N TYR A 960 -19.03 -11.12 26.20
CA TYR A 960 -18.22 -12.25 25.77
C TYR A 960 -16.75 -11.83 25.63
N ASN A 961 -15.86 -12.57 26.31
CA ASN A 961 -14.41 -12.40 26.20
C ASN A 961 -13.86 -13.39 25.15
N GLU A 962 -13.48 -12.89 23.97
CA GLU A 962 -12.87 -13.66 22.87
C GLU A 962 -11.35 -13.86 23.05
N ASN A 963 -10.71 -13.17 24.01
CA ASN A 963 -9.29 -13.38 24.27
C ASN A 963 -9.01 -14.84 24.68
N ASN A 964 -7.83 -15.33 24.32
CA ASN A 964 -7.38 -16.70 24.63
C ASN A 964 -6.72 -16.80 26.02
N PHE A 965 -6.03 -15.74 26.46
CA PHE A 965 -5.17 -15.74 27.64
C PHE A 965 -5.40 -14.56 28.59
N ILE A 966 -6.16 -13.54 28.19
CA ILE A 966 -6.45 -12.35 29.03
C ILE A 966 -7.83 -12.44 29.70
N ASN A 967 -7.90 -12.19 31.02
CA ASN A 967 -9.16 -12.02 31.75
C ASN A 967 -9.62 -10.56 31.69
N LEU A 968 -10.94 -10.31 31.64
CA LEU A 968 -11.47 -8.94 31.65
C LEU A 968 -11.21 -8.15 32.94
N ASN A 969 -10.83 -8.81 34.04
CA ASN A 969 -10.47 -8.12 35.27
C ASN A 969 -9.17 -7.31 35.14
N GLU A 970 -8.39 -7.52 34.07
CA GLU A 970 -7.22 -6.71 33.69
C GLU A 970 -7.61 -5.35 33.06
N TYR A 971 -8.88 -5.14 32.72
CA TYR A 971 -9.41 -3.92 32.14
C TYR A 971 -10.44 -3.24 33.06
N ASP A 972 -10.67 -1.95 32.81
CA ASP A 972 -11.84 -1.22 33.30
C ASP A 972 -12.90 -1.16 32.20
N ILE A 973 -14.17 -1.35 32.54
CA ILE A 973 -15.28 -1.12 31.61
C ILE A 973 -15.95 0.20 32.01
N LYS A 974 -15.71 1.25 31.24
CA LYS A 974 -16.37 2.55 31.39
C LYS A 974 -17.73 2.51 30.68
N TRP A 975 -18.72 3.16 31.27
CA TRP A 975 -20.04 3.33 30.66
C TRP A 975 -20.44 4.80 30.69
N THR A 976 -21.13 5.26 29.64
CA THR A 976 -21.62 6.63 29.51
C THR A 976 -23.03 6.61 28.95
N LEU A 977 -23.98 7.23 29.65
CA LEU A 977 -25.32 7.49 29.14
C LEU A 977 -25.34 8.86 28.47
N LEU A 978 -25.55 8.88 27.15
CA LEU A 978 -25.73 10.08 26.36
C LEU A 978 -27.21 10.47 26.30
N LYS A 979 -27.50 11.77 26.41
CA LYS A 979 -28.79 12.43 26.14
C LYS A 979 -28.59 13.41 24.99
N ASN A 980 -29.19 13.16 23.83
CA ASN A 980 -29.02 13.96 22.61
C ASN A 980 -27.54 14.19 22.25
N GLY A 981 -26.71 13.16 22.40
CA GLY A 981 -25.27 13.19 22.13
C GLY A 981 -24.40 13.78 23.25
N ALA A 982 -24.97 14.27 24.36
CA ALA A 982 -24.20 14.78 25.50
C ALA A 982 -24.26 13.83 26.69
N ALA A 983 -23.13 13.56 27.36
CA ALA A 983 -23.10 12.73 28.57
C ALA A 983 -24.02 13.30 29.67
N CYS A 984 -24.82 12.43 30.28
CA CYS A 984 -25.74 12.78 31.37
C CYS A 984 -25.65 11.85 32.58
N ASP A 985 -24.99 10.71 32.45
CA ASP A 985 -24.61 9.80 33.54
C ASP A 985 -23.40 8.99 33.07
N GLU A 986 -22.48 8.61 33.96
CA GLU A 986 -21.27 7.86 33.62
C GLU A 986 -20.71 7.08 34.81
N GLY A 987 -19.90 6.06 34.55
CA GLY A 987 -19.19 5.33 35.60
C GLY A 987 -18.30 4.21 35.08
N THR A 988 -17.77 3.41 36.02
CA THR A 988 -16.91 2.27 35.71
C THR A 988 -17.45 1.02 36.39
N ILE A 989 -17.43 -0.10 35.68
CA ILE A 989 -17.71 -1.44 36.22
C ILE A 989 -16.47 -2.33 36.05
N ASN A 990 -16.21 -3.16 37.06
CA ASN A 990 -15.21 -4.22 36.99
C ASN A 990 -15.91 -5.53 36.60
N ALA A 991 -15.29 -6.31 35.73
CA ALA A 991 -15.81 -7.60 35.29
C ALA A 991 -14.73 -8.68 35.43
N ASP A 992 -15.03 -9.77 36.12
CA ASP A 992 -14.18 -10.98 36.15
C ASP A 992 -14.75 -12.00 35.16
N VAL A 993 -14.22 -11.97 33.94
CA VAL A 993 -14.67 -12.81 32.83
C VAL A 993 -13.46 -13.47 32.22
N ALA A 994 -13.32 -14.76 32.50
CA ALA A 994 -12.20 -15.56 32.02
C ALA A 994 -12.15 -15.62 30.48
N PRO A 995 -10.96 -15.87 29.89
CA PRO A 995 -10.81 -16.10 28.45
C PRO A 995 -11.84 -17.07 27.88
N LEU A 996 -12.38 -16.77 26.70
CA LEU A 996 -13.35 -17.60 25.98
C LEU A 996 -14.66 -17.90 26.75
N THR A 997 -15.05 -17.04 27.70
CA THR A 997 -16.29 -17.19 28.49
C THR A 997 -17.25 -16.02 28.34
N LYS A 998 -18.51 -16.25 28.71
CA LYS A 998 -19.58 -15.25 28.73
C LYS A 998 -19.99 -14.94 30.17
N SER A 999 -20.37 -13.70 30.43
CA SER A 999 -20.95 -13.26 31.68
C SER A 999 -22.03 -12.20 31.45
N LYS A 1000 -22.72 -11.79 32.52
CA LYS A 1000 -23.72 -10.72 32.50
C LYS A 1000 -23.26 -9.57 33.37
N LEU A 1001 -23.27 -8.37 32.79
CA LEU A 1001 -22.94 -7.11 33.44
C LEU A 1001 -24.21 -6.41 33.90
N THR A 1002 -24.14 -5.75 35.05
CA THR A 1002 -25.17 -4.84 35.54
C THR A 1002 -24.63 -3.42 35.48
N VAL A 1003 -25.11 -2.65 34.51
CA VAL A 1003 -24.72 -1.26 34.27
C VAL A 1003 -25.67 -0.33 35.03
N PRO A 1004 -25.21 0.41 36.05
CA PRO A 1004 -26.07 1.12 36.98
C PRO A 1004 -26.45 2.54 36.52
N TYR A 1005 -26.76 2.72 35.23
CA TYR A 1005 -27.16 4.03 34.71
C TYR A 1005 -28.58 4.42 35.16
N SER A 1006 -28.84 5.72 35.28
CA SER A 1006 -30.15 6.27 35.60
C SER A 1006 -30.62 7.30 34.58
N LEU A 1007 -31.85 7.13 34.07
CA LEU A 1007 -32.43 8.13 33.18
C LEU A 1007 -32.75 9.43 33.95
N PRO A 1008 -32.42 10.61 33.41
CA PRO A 1008 -32.77 11.89 34.01
C PRO A 1008 -34.27 12.02 34.29
N ALA A 1009 -34.61 12.59 35.44
CA ALA A 1009 -35.99 12.79 35.86
C ALA A 1009 -36.74 13.81 34.99
N ASP A 1010 -36.01 14.75 34.37
CA ASP A 1010 -36.52 15.83 33.53
C ASP A 1010 -36.54 15.48 32.02
N ARG A 1011 -36.32 14.21 31.67
CA ARG A 1011 -36.29 13.76 30.27
C ARG A 1011 -37.60 14.05 29.54
N LYS A 1012 -37.49 14.44 28.29
CA LYS A 1012 -38.56 14.71 27.34
C LYS A 1012 -38.64 13.57 26.33
N ASP A 1013 -39.78 13.38 25.70
CA ASP A 1013 -39.95 12.38 24.62
C ASP A 1013 -39.05 12.61 23.42
N SER A 1014 -38.71 13.87 23.13
CA SER A 1014 -37.75 14.23 22.09
C SER A 1014 -36.31 13.85 22.43
N ASP A 1015 -36.03 13.47 23.68
CA ASP A 1015 -34.67 13.12 24.08
C ASP A 1015 -34.32 11.71 23.61
N GLU A 1016 -33.24 11.62 22.87
CA GLU A 1016 -32.61 10.37 22.48
C GLU A 1016 -31.58 9.96 23.53
N PHE A 1017 -31.60 8.70 23.94
CA PHE A 1017 -30.65 8.13 24.89
C PHE A 1017 -29.84 6.99 24.28
N TRP A 1018 -28.53 7.00 24.51
CA TRP A 1018 -27.59 5.96 24.11
C TRP A 1018 -26.71 5.58 25.29
N LEU A 1019 -26.45 4.29 25.47
CA LEU A 1019 -25.53 3.77 26.45
C LEU A 1019 -24.26 3.30 25.73
N ASP A 1020 -23.15 3.97 25.99
CA ASP A 1020 -21.83 3.61 25.51
C ASP A 1020 -21.13 2.74 26.55
N LEU A 1021 -20.40 1.74 26.07
CA LEU A 1021 -19.52 0.87 26.84
C LEU A 1021 -18.14 0.88 26.20
N SER A 1022 -17.11 1.07 27.02
CA SER A 1022 -15.71 1.17 26.59
C SER A 1022 -14.84 0.31 27.50
N VAL A 1023 -14.11 -0.64 26.93
CA VAL A 1023 -13.13 -1.47 27.66
C VAL A 1023 -11.77 -0.82 27.52
N VAL A 1024 -11.23 -0.32 28.63
CA VAL A 1024 -9.97 0.42 28.66
C VAL A 1024 -8.90 -0.27 29.49
N THR A 1025 -7.64 -0.11 29.09
CA THR A 1025 -6.49 -0.62 29.84
C THR A 1025 -6.38 0.04 31.22
N LYS A 1026 -6.08 -0.74 32.26
CA LYS A 1026 -5.85 -0.25 33.64
C LYS A 1026 -4.46 0.32 33.87
N SER A 1027 -3.50 -0.10 33.05
CA SER A 1027 -2.10 0.30 33.12
C SER A 1027 -1.47 0.14 31.75
N THR A 1028 -0.37 0.84 31.50
CA THR A 1028 0.44 0.65 30.29
C THR A 1028 0.91 -0.79 30.18
N SER A 1029 0.76 -1.40 29.00
CA SER A 1029 1.18 -2.76 28.69
C SER A 1029 1.85 -2.79 27.31
N GLY A 1030 3.19 -2.88 27.30
CA GLY A 1030 3.96 -2.76 26.07
C GLY A 1030 3.78 -1.39 25.42
N MET A 1031 3.29 -1.38 24.18
CA MET A 1031 3.02 -0.17 23.38
C MET A 1031 1.62 0.44 23.60
N ILE A 1032 0.76 -0.21 24.39
CA ILE A 1032 -0.61 0.25 24.67
C ILE A 1032 -0.60 1.01 25.99
N GLU A 1033 -0.95 2.30 25.94
CA GLU A 1033 -0.96 3.18 27.12
C GLU A 1033 -2.12 2.88 28.08
N GLU A 1034 -1.99 3.30 29.33
CA GLU A 1034 -3.10 3.31 30.30
C GLU A 1034 -4.30 4.12 29.79
N GLY A 1035 -5.52 3.61 29.98
CA GLY A 1035 -6.75 4.27 29.58
C GLY A 1035 -7.10 4.13 28.09
N HIS A 1036 -6.28 3.44 27.29
CA HIS A 1036 -6.56 3.19 25.87
C HIS A 1036 -7.76 2.24 25.70
N GLU A 1037 -8.67 2.60 24.80
CA GLU A 1037 -9.87 1.81 24.49
C GLU A 1037 -9.56 0.65 23.55
N MET A 1038 -9.71 -0.58 24.06
CA MET A 1038 -9.48 -1.83 23.31
C MET A 1038 -10.75 -2.36 22.63
N ALA A 1039 -11.93 -2.07 23.19
CA ALA A 1039 -13.20 -2.52 22.64
C ALA A 1039 -14.30 -1.57 23.06
N TYR A 1040 -15.32 -1.42 22.23
CA TYR A 1040 -16.47 -0.58 22.56
C TYR A 1040 -17.78 -1.17 22.02
N GLY A 1041 -18.89 -0.65 22.52
CA GLY A 1041 -20.24 -0.98 22.06
C GLY A 1041 -21.23 0.09 22.49
N GLN A 1042 -22.30 0.25 21.72
CA GLN A 1042 -23.32 1.26 21.97
C GLN A 1042 -24.73 0.65 21.85
N PHE A 1043 -25.61 1.00 22.78
CA PHE A 1043 -26.99 0.52 22.83
C PHE A 1043 -27.97 1.68 22.89
N LYS A 1044 -29.01 1.66 22.05
CA LYS A 1044 -30.11 2.62 22.17
C LYS A 1044 -30.92 2.34 23.43
N VAL A 1045 -31.13 3.36 24.26
CA VAL A 1045 -31.95 3.28 25.46
C VAL A 1045 -33.32 3.88 25.16
N ASN A 1046 -34.36 3.03 25.15
CA ASN A 1046 -35.70 3.48 24.78
C ASN A 1046 -36.33 4.39 25.84
N ASN A 1047 -36.70 5.59 25.39
CA ASN A 1047 -37.40 6.59 26.18
C ASN A 1047 -38.91 6.51 25.88
N ALA A 1048 -39.68 5.93 26.79
CA ALA A 1048 -41.14 5.90 26.67
C ALA A 1048 -41.76 7.14 27.35
N ALA A 1049 -41.85 8.25 26.62
CA ALA A 1049 -42.58 9.44 27.06
C ALA A 1049 -43.75 9.78 26.10
N PRO A 1050 -44.72 10.62 26.50
CA PRO A 1050 -45.89 10.93 25.67
C PRO A 1050 -45.55 11.99 24.60
N VAL A 1051 -45.99 11.72 23.36
CA VAL A 1051 -45.76 12.55 22.17
C VAL A 1051 -46.65 13.80 22.15
N SER A 1052 -46.05 14.99 22.09
CA SER A 1052 -46.66 16.11 21.37
C SER A 1052 -45.60 17.03 20.79
N ARG A 1053 -45.44 17.05 19.45
CA ARG A 1053 -44.79 18.19 18.78
C ARG A 1053 -45.78 19.34 18.79
N GLU A 1054 -45.41 20.48 19.37
CA GLU A 1054 -46.25 21.67 19.32
C GLU A 1054 -46.31 22.18 17.88
N VAL A 1055 -47.52 22.16 17.31
CA VAL A 1055 -47.78 22.76 16.01
C VAL A 1055 -48.08 24.23 16.26
N VAL A 1056 -47.16 25.09 15.84
CA VAL A 1056 -47.27 26.54 15.98
C VAL A 1056 -47.74 27.10 14.64
N GLY A 1057 -48.88 27.79 14.63
CA GLY A 1057 -49.37 28.51 13.45
C GLY A 1057 -48.58 29.81 13.18
N GLY A 1058 -49.08 30.67 12.29
CA GLY A 1058 -48.49 32.01 12.08
C GLY A 1058 -47.46 32.10 10.95
N VAL A 1059 -47.50 31.18 9.98
CA VAL A 1059 -46.68 31.23 8.76
C VAL A 1059 -47.45 31.93 7.64
N SER A 1060 -46.86 32.98 7.07
CA SER A 1060 -47.33 33.65 5.85
C SER A 1060 -46.57 33.11 4.65
N VAL A 1061 -47.30 32.69 3.61
CA VAL A 1061 -46.72 32.36 2.29
C VAL A 1061 -47.32 33.28 1.25
N LYS A 1062 -46.49 34.11 0.62
CA LYS A 1062 -46.89 35.06 -0.43
C LYS A 1062 -46.37 34.60 -1.78
N ASP A 1063 -47.23 34.62 -2.78
CA ASP A 1063 -46.84 34.40 -4.17
C ASP A 1063 -46.30 35.70 -4.78
N ASP A 1064 -45.01 35.74 -5.10
CA ASP A 1064 -44.35 36.88 -5.73
C ASP A 1064 -44.09 36.65 -7.24
N GLY A 1065 -44.86 35.76 -7.86
CA GLY A 1065 -44.77 35.42 -9.28
C GLY A 1065 -43.69 34.38 -9.57
N GLY A 1066 -42.43 34.69 -9.29
CA GLY A 1066 -41.28 33.79 -9.53
C GLY A 1066 -40.94 32.86 -8.36
N ALA A 1067 -41.45 33.14 -7.17
CA ALA A 1067 -41.16 32.42 -5.94
C ALA A 1067 -42.32 32.51 -4.94
N TYR A 1068 -42.34 31.62 -3.94
CA TYR A 1068 -43.13 31.78 -2.73
C TYR A 1068 -42.27 32.38 -1.63
N SER A 1069 -42.60 33.58 -1.14
CA SER A 1069 -41.96 34.18 0.04
C SER A 1069 -42.62 33.68 1.31
N VAL A 1070 -41.85 32.99 2.14
CA VAL A 1070 -42.28 32.43 3.42
C VAL A 1070 -41.77 33.30 4.55
N LYS A 1071 -42.66 33.68 5.49
CA LYS A 1071 -42.31 34.50 6.65
C LYS A 1071 -43.06 34.04 7.89
N GLY A 1072 -42.32 33.84 8.99
CA GLY A 1072 -42.85 33.72 10.34
C GLY A 1072 -42.31 34.83 11.24
N GLU A 1073 -42.42 34.66 12.56
CA GLU A 1073 -41.98 35.68 13.53
C GLU A 1073 -40.46 35.94 13.45
N ASN A 1074 -39.67 34.88 13.42
CA ASN A 1074 -38.21 34.93 13.50
C ASN A 1074 -37.50 34.38 12.27
N PHE A 1075 -38.23 34.02 11.22
CA PHE A 1075 -37.63 33.40 10.04
C PHE A 1075 -38.25 33.89 8.73
N GLU A 1076 -37.44 33.90 7.69
CA GLU A 1076 -37.87 34.18 6.32
C GLU A 1076 -37.03 33.38 5.31
N PHE A 1077 -37.65 32.97 4.21
CA PHE A 1077 -36.99 32.36 3.06
C PHE A 1077 -37.88 32.46 1.82
N THR A 1078 -37.34 32.15 0.65
CA THR A 1078 -38.15 31.98 -0.57
C THR A 1078 -38.06 30.56 -1.09
N VAL A 1079 -39.10 30.08 -1.78
CA VAL A 1079 -39.04 28.86 -2.60
C VAL A 1079 -39.20 29.25 -4.06
N ASN A 1080 -38.14 29.08 -4.84
CA ASN A 1080 -38.12 29.41 -6.26
C ASN A 1080 -39.06 28.46 -7.03
N LYS A 1081 -39.97 29.00 -7.85
CA LYS A 1081 -40.96 28.16 -8.56
C LYS A 1081 -40.39 27.41 -9.76
N SER A 1082 -39.34 27.91 -10.40
CA SER A 1082 -38.72 27.23 -11.55
C SER A 1082 -37.81 26.07 -11.13
N THR A 1083 -37.21 26.14 -9.94
CA THR A 1083 -36.27 25.12 -9.45
C THR A 1083 -36.82 24.30 -8.28
N GLY A 1084 -37.80 24.82 -7.55
CA GLY A 1084 -38.32 24.22 -6.32
C GLY A 1084 -37.40 24.34 -5.11
N ALA A 1085 -36.28 25.06 -5.24
CA ALA A 1085 -35.27 25.22 -4.21
C ALA A 1085 -35.65 26.31 -3.21
N MET A 1086 -35.36 26.06 -1.93
CA MET A 1086 -35.37 27.11 -0.92
C MET A 1086 -34.15 28.03 -1.11
N GLN A 1087 -34.32 29.33 -0.88
CA GLN A 1087 -33.26 30.33 -1.00
C GLN A 1087 -33.28 31.29 0.19
N ASN A 1088 -32.10 31.70 0.63
CA ASN A 1088 -31.88 32.71 1.67
C ASN A 1088 -32.69 32.44 2.95
N TYR A 1089 -32.62 31.23 3.49
CA TYR A 1089 -33.24 30.93 4.76
C TYR A 1089 -32.53 31.70 5.88
N LYS A 1090 -33.24 32.63 6.50
CA LYS A 1090 -32.77 33.41 7.63
C LYS A 1090 -33.52 33.06 8.89
N PHE A 1091 -32.80 32.91 9.98
CA PHE A 1091 -33.35 32.78 11.33
C PHE A 1091 -32.75 33.86 12.23
N VAL A 1092 -33.60 34.69 12.84
CA VAL A 1092 -33.20 35.84 13.68
C VAL A 1092 -32.18 36.73 12.93
N GLY A 1093 -32.46 36.98 11.65
CA GLY A 1093 -31.63 37.83 10.78
C GLY A 1093 -30.34 37.20 10.24
N LYS A 1094 -29.94 36.00 10.72
CA LYS A 1094 -28.76 35.28 10.22
C LYS A 1094 -29.17 34.31 9.11
N THR A 1095 -28.53 34.40 7.95
CA THR A 1095 -28.67 33.39 6.90
C THR A 1095 -28.10 32.07 7.40
N LEU A 1096 -28.86 30.99 7.28
CA LEU A 1096 -28.44 29.62 7.60
C LEU A 1096 -28.26 28.78 6.33
N ILE A 1097 -29.06 29.05 5.29
CA ILE A 1097 -29.01 28.36 4.00
C ILE A 1097 -29.11 29.43 2.91
N GLU A 1098 -28.12 29.47 2.01
CA GLU A 1098 -28.16 30.36 0.85
C GLU A 1098 -29.05 29.78 -0.25
N ASN A 1099 -28.92 28.48 -0.52
CA ASN A 1099 -29.67 27.77 -1.56
C ASN A 1099 -29.82 26.28 -1.25
N GLY A 1100 -30.90 25.69 -1.73
CA GLY A 1100 -31.22 24.26 -1.60
C GLY A 1100 -32.24 23.97 -0.49
N PRO A 1101 -32.66 22.71 -0.33
CA PRO A 1101 -32.15 21.53 -1.01
C PRO A 1101 -32.52 21.45 -2.50
N VAL A 1102 -31.55 21.06 -3.33
CA VAL A 1102 -31.76 20.63 -4.72
C VAL A 1102 -31.44 19.14 -4.88
N PRO A 1103 -32.04 18.40 -5.82
CA PRO A 1103 -31.70 16.99 -6.06
C PRO A 1103 -30.20 16.80 -6.25
N ASN A 1104 -29.64 15.73 -5.68
CA ASN A 1104 -28.27 15.29 -5.95
C ASN A 1104 -28.19 13.76 -5.99
N PHE A 1105 -27.87 13.20 -7.15
CA PHE A 1105 -27.73 11.77 -7.41
C PHE A 1105 -26.27 11.32 -7.54
N TRP A 1106 -25.32 12.23 -7.29
CA TRP A 1106 -23.89 12.04 -7.56
C TRP A 1106 -22.99 12.21 -6.34
N ARG A 1107 -21.81 11.58 -6.42
CA ARG A 1107 -20.63 11.81 -5.56
C ARG A 1107 -19.37 11.69 -6.43
N GLY A 1108 -18.24 12.26 -5.99
CA GLY A 1108 -16.95 11.96 -6.59
C GLY A 1108 -16.66 10.46 -6.51
N PHE A 1109 -16.07 9.90 -7.56
CA PHE A 1109 -15.72 8.48 -7.56
C PHE A 1109 -14.62 8.19 -6.55
N VAL A 1110 -14.75 7.04 -5.91
CA VAL A 1110 -13.65 6.40 -5.18
C VAL A 1110 -13.04 5.32 -6.07
N GLU A 1111 -11.85 4.83 -5.74
CA GLU A 1111 -11.12 3.86 -6.58
C GLU A 1111 -11.95 2.60 -6.91
N ASN A 1112 -12.72 2.12 -5.94
CA ASN A 1112 -13.64 0.99 -6.12
C ASN A 1112 -14.72 1.19 -7.21
N ASP A 1113 -15.10 2.45 -7.52
CA ASP A 1113 -16.09 2.78 -8.55
C ASP A 1113 -15.50 2.70 -9.98
N GLY A 1114 -14.17 2.77 -10.11
CA GLY A 1114 -13.45 2.97 -11.37
C GLY A 1114 -13.03 1.70 -12.13
N ASN A 1115 -12.90 0.56 -11.44
CA ASN A 1115 -12.36 -0.67 -12.04
C ASN A 1115 -13.29 -1.26 -13.14
N SER A 1116 -12.70 -1.91 -14.14
CA SER A 1116 -13.34 -2.53 -15.31
C SER A 1116 -14.42 -3.59 -15.00
N ALA A 1117 -14.44 -4.14 -13.78
CA ALA A 1117 -15.52 -4.99 -13.29
C ALA A 1117 -16.74 -4.19 -12.77
N ASN A 1118 -16.50 -3.00 -12.21
CA ASN A 1118 -17.48 -2.20 -11.47
C ASN A 1118 -17.99 -0.97 -12.24
N TRP A 1119 -17.39 -0.60 -13.37
CA TRP A 1119 -17.78 0.60 -14.13
C TRP A 1119 -19.24 0.61 -14.60
N LYS A 1120 -19.93 -0.54 -14.57
CA LYS A 1120 -21.35 -0.71 -14.90
C LYS A 1120 -22.29 -0.79 -13.70
N LEU A 1121 -21.78 -0.87 -12.47
CA LEU A 1121 -22.62 -1.01 -11.27
C LEU A 1121 -23.50 0.22 -11.07
N PHE A 1122 -22.99 1.41 -11.40
CA PHE A 1122 -23.71 2.67 -11.30
C PHE A 1122 -23.83 3.37 -12.64
N ASP A 1123 -24.99 3.95 -12.91
CA ASP A 1123 -25.24 4.66 -14.17
C ASP A 1123 -24.77 6.11 -14.08
N ARG A 1124 -23.73 6.43 -14.85
CA ARG A 1124 -23.11 7.77 -14.85
C ARG A 1124 -24.03 8.86 -15.38
N ASN A 1125 -25.10 8.51 -16.09
CA ASN A 1125 -26.06 9.49 -16.59
C ASN A 1125 -26.86 10.16 -15.47
N TRP A 1126 -26.91 9.57 -14.27
CA TRP A 1126 -27.49 10.23 -13.09
C TRP A 1126 -26.81 11.56 -12.76
N GLN A 1127 -25.50 11.71 -13.03
CA GLN A 1127 -24.79 12.98 -12.86
C GLN A 1127 -25.40 14.12 -13.71
N LYS A 1128 -25.90 13.77 -14.90
CA LYS A 1128 -26.44 14.74 -15.87
C LYS A 1128 -27.94 14.99 -15.67
N ALA A 1129 -28.64 14.06 -15.01
CA ALA A 1129 -30.10 14.10 -14.85
C ALA A 1129 -30.59 15.40 -14.20
N GLU A 1130 -29.83 15.94 -13.26
CA GLU A 1130 -30.14 17.19 -12.54
C GLU A 1130 -30.14 18.42 -13.45
N GLY A 1131 -29.26 18.47 -14.46
CA GLY A 1131 -29.05 19.65 -15.29
C GLY A 1131 -30.27 20.05 -16.14
N LYS A 1132 -31.23 19.14 -16.34
CA LYS A 1132 -32.50 19.40 -17.04
C LYS A 1132 -33.73 19.15 -16.17
N ALA A 1133 -33.56 19.08 -14.85
CA ALA A 1133 -34.67 18.92 -13.92
C ALA A 1133 -35.74 20.00 -14.19
N LYS A 1134 -37.00 19.56 -14.27
CA LYS A 1134 -38.14 20.44 -14.58
C LYS A 1134 -39.17 20.35 -13.48
N VAL A 1135 -39.45 21.48 -12.83
CA VAL A 1135 -40.63 21.60 -11.94
C VAL A 1135 -41.89 21.60 -12.80
N ASN A 1136 -42.73 20.58 -12.60
CA ASN A 1136 -44.00 20.42 -13.30
C ASN A 1136 -45.16 21.03 -12.54
N ASP A 1137 -45.12 20.98 -11.20
CA ASP A 1137 -46.12 21.58 -10.32
C ASP A 1137 -45.47 22.09 -9.04
N ILE A 1138 -45.95 23.24 -8.55
CA ILE A 1138 -45.60 23.75 -7.22
C ILE A 1138 -46.80 24.42 -6.56
N SER A 1139 -47.26 23.85 -5.45
CA SER A 1139 -48.51 24.24 -4.79
C SER A 1139 -48.32 24.47 -3.29
N VAL A 1140 -49.16 25.35 -2.74
CA VAL A 1140 -49.21 25.66 -1.29
C VAL A 1140 -50.55 25.19 -0.74
N THR A 1141 -50.52 24.41 0.35
CA THR A 1141 -51.71 23.91 1.04
C THR A 1141 -51.56 24.07 2.55
N ASP A 1142 -52.67 23.93 3.27
CA ASP A 1142 -52.65 23.78 4.72
C ASP A 1142 -52.85 22.29 5.06
N ASN A 1143 -52.02 21.74 5.95
CA ASN A 1143 -52.25 20.38 6.45
C ASN A 1143 -53.35 20.36 7.53
N SER A 1144 -53.70 19.16 8.03
CA SER A 1144 -54.72 18.99 9.08
C SER A 1144 -54.39 19.72 10.39
N ALA A 1145 -53.14 20.11 10.60
CA ALA A 1145 -52.68 20.87 11.74
C ALA A 1145 -52.52 22.38 11.44
N SER A 1146 -53.03 22.86 10.30
CA SER A 1146 -52.97 24.25 9.83
C SER A 1146 -51.55 24.79 9.58
N GLN A 1147 -50.57 23.92 9.35
CA GLN A 1147 -49.24 24.32 8.89
C GLN A 1147 -49.24 24.54 7.38
N LYS A 1148 -48.43 25.51 6.93
CA LYS A 1148 -48.22 25.75 5.51
C LYS A 1148 -47.33 24.64 4.93
N VAL A 1149 -47.79 24.04 3.84
CA VAL A 1149 -47.09 22.98 3.12
C VAL A 1149 -46.86 23.40 1.67
N ILE A 1150 -45.60 23.47 1.25
CA ILE A 1150 -45.23 23.70 -0.14
C ILE A 1150 -44.83 22.35 -0.75
N THR A 1151 -45.56 21.92 -1.79
CA THR A 1151 -45.28 20.69 -2.52
C THR A 1151 -44.70 21.04 -3.88
N VAL A 1152 -43.51 20.53 -4.19
CA VAL A 1152 -42.85 20.63 -5.49
C VAL A 1152 -42.87 19.25 -6.13
N SER A 1153 -43.38 19.16 -7.36
CA SER A 1153 -43.29 17.96 -8.19
C SER A 1153 -42.43 18.26 -9.41
N MET A 1154 -41.37 17.48 -9.62
CA MET A 1154 -40.43 17.66 -10.73
C MET A 1154 -40.16 16.34 -11.46
N THR A 1155 -39.71 16.44 -12.71
CA THR A 1155 -39.23 15.31 -13.50
C THR A 1155 -37.82 15.57 -14.02
N PHE A 1156 -37.11 14.49 -14.35
CA PHE A 1156 -35.78 14.49 -14.94
C PHE A 1156 -35.87 13.95 -16.37
N PRO A 1157 -35.98 14.82 -17.39
CA PRO A 1157 -36.18 14.42 -18.79
C PRO A 1157 -35.08 13.50 -19.32
N ASP A 1158 -33.83 13.75 -18.91
CA ASP A 1158 -32.68 12.94 -19.32
C ASP A 1158 -32.63 11.58 -18.63
N ALA A 1159 -33.48 11.33 -17.62
CA ALA A 1159 -33.60 10.07 -16.88
C ALA A 1159 -34.99 9.44 -17.05
N GLY A 1160 -35.47 9.34 -18.30
CA GLY A 1160 -36.75 8.70 -18.62
C GLY A 1160 -37.97 9.36 -17.97
N ASN A 1161 -37.87 10.65 -17.62
CA ASN A 1161 -38.84 11.35 -16.78
C ASN A 1161 -39.07 10.70 -15.41
N ALA A 1162 -38.03 10.11 -14.81
CA ALA A 1162 -37.99 9.86 -13.37
C ALA A 1162 -38.52 11.09 -12.64
N SER A 1163 -39.27 10.88 -11.56
CA SER A 1163 -39.94 11.95 -10.84
C SER A 1163 -39.39 12.11 -9.44
N GLN A 1164 -39.38 13.35 -8.96
CA GLN A 1164 -39.12 13.65 -7.56
C GLN A 1164 -40.22 14.56 -7.02
N LYS A 1165 -40.62 14.29 -5.78
CA LYS A 1165 -41.51 15.14 -5.01
C LYS A 1165 -40.76 15.66 -3.78
N THR A 1166 -40.72 16.97 -3.62
CA THR A 1166 -40.16 17.65 -2.44
C THR A 1166 -41.29 18.35 -1.69
N ILE A 1167 -41.44 18.10 -0.40
CA ILE A 1167 -42.49 18.66 0.45
C ILE A 1167 -41.84 19.44 1.59
N TYR A 1168 -42.09 20.74 1.65
CA TYR A 1168 -41.70 21.61 2.76
C TYR A 1168 -42.90 21.80 3.70
N THR A 1169 -42.84 21.24 4.91
CA THR A 1169 -43.84 21.48 5.96
C THR A 1169 -43.29 22.50 6.94
N ILE A 1170 -43.93 23.65 7.05
CA ILE A 1170 -43.38 24.84 7.70
C ILE A 1170 -44.13 25.09 9.01
N ASN A 1171 -43.38 25.10 10.12
CA ASN A 1171 -43.88 25.38 11.45
C ASN A 1171 -43.65 26.86 11.82
N GLY A 1172 -44.52 27.44 12.62
CA GLY A 1172 -44.48 28.86 13.00
C GLY A 1172 -43.24 29.26 13.82
N ASN A 1173 -42.57 28.30 14.44
CA ASN A 1173 -41.30 28.49 15.15
C ASN A 1173 -40.06 28.51 14.24
N GLY A 1174 -40.23 28.30 12.93
CA GLY A 1174 -39.14 28.24 11.95
C GLY A 1174 -38.71 26.84 11.52
N GLU A 1175 -39.12 25.77 12.20
CA GLU A 1175 -38.82 24.42 11.73
C GLU A 1175 -39.41 24.18 10.33
N VAL A 1176 -38.58 23.70 9.40
CA VAL A 1176 -39.02 23.26 8.07
C VAL A 1176 -38.67 21.80 7.90
N LYS A 1177 -39.68 20.92 7.97
CA LYS A 1177 -39.51 19.51 7.63
C LYS A 1177 -39.52 19.38 6.10
N VAL A 1178 -38.41 18.89 5.55
CA VAL A 1178 -38.30 18.56 4.13
C VAL A 1178 -38.49 17.06 3.94
N SER A 1179 -39.39 16.65 3.06
CA SER A 1179 -39.56 15.25 2.66
C SER A 1179 -39.34 15.12 1.17
N ILE A 1180 -38.44 14.23 0.77
CA ILE A 1180 -38.07 13.99 -0.63
C ILE A 1180 -38.40 12.54 -0.96
N SER A 1181 -39.09 12.32 -2.07
CA SER A 1181 -39.34 10.98 -2.63
C SER A 1181 -38.99 10.98 -4.10
N VAL A 1182 -38.23 9.98 -4.55
CA VAL A 1182 -37.80 9.80 -5.94
C VAL A 1182 -38.41 8.51 -6.48
N ASP A 1183 -39.01 8.58 -7.66
CA ASP A 1183 -39.48 7.43 -8.43
C ASP A 1183 -38.72 7.37 -9.75
N ALA A 1184 -37.82 6.40 -9.85
CA ALA A 1184 -37.00 6.14 -11.02
C ALA A 1184 -37.33 4.81 -11.71
N THR A 1185 -38.48 4.21 -11.40
CA THR A 1185 -38.90 2.91 -11.96
C THR A 1185 -39.03 2.91 -13.50
N HIS A 1186 -39.20 4.09 -14.10
CA HIS A 1186 -39.30 4.29 -15.55
C HIS A 1186 -38.08 4.96 -16.18
N SER A 1187 -36.99 5.15 -15.42
CA SER A 1187 -35.81 5.88 -15.91
C SER A 1187 -35.09 5.16 -17.05
N GLY A 1188 -35.10 3.83 -17.06
CA GLY A 1188 -34.27 3.01 -17.94
C GLY A 1188 -32.78 3.05 -17.57
N MET A 1189 -32.41 3.71 -16.47
CA MET A 1189 -31.04 3.85 -15.98
C MET A 1189 -30.70 2.78 -14.95
N GLY A 1190 -29.40 2.51 -14.80
CA GLY A 1190 -28.86 1.64 -13.75
C GLY A 1190 -28.90 2.27 -12.34
N ASN A 1191 -28.17 1.67 -11.40
CA ASN A 1191 -28.20 2.08 -10.00
C ASN A 1191 -27.69 3.52 -9.79
N PHE A 1192 -28.22 4.17 -8.75
CA PHE A 1192 -27.73 5.44 -8.25
C PHE A 1192 -26.40 5.25 -7.50
N LEU A 1193 -25.48 6.22 -7.59
CA LEU A 1193 -24.39 6.33 -6.61
C LEU A 1193 -24.89 6.91 -5.28
N ARG A 1194 -25.88 7.81 -5.35
CA ARG A 1194 -26.44 8.52 -4.21
C ARG A 1194 -27.90 8.86 -4.50
N VAL A 1195 -28.72 8.91 -3.45
CA VAL A 1195 -30.02 9.59 -3.49
C VAL A 1195 -30.04 10.61 -2.35
N GLY A 1196 -30.00 11.88 -2.68
CA GLY A 1196 -29.99 12.94 -1.67
C GLY A 1196 -30.22 14.32 -2.25
N SER A 1197 -29.78 15.34 -1.51
CA SER A 1197 -29.84 16.73 -1.93
C SER A 1197 -28.57 17.48 -1.60
N ALA A 1198 -28.28 18.54 -2.35
CA ALA A 1198 -27.22 19.50 -2.08
C ALA A 1198 -27.80 20.83 -1.54
N MET A 1199 -27.06 21.47 -0.64
CA MET A 1199 -27.36 22.80 -0.10
C MET A 1199 -26.08 23.61 -0.05
N THR A 1200 -26.21 24.94 -0.15
CA THR A 1200 -25.12 25.89 0.06
C THR A 1200 -25.37 26.62 1.38
N ILE A 1201 -24.39 26.54 2.28
CA ILE A 1201 -24.37 27.29 3.54
C ILE A 1201 -23.49 28.55 3.39
N PRO A 1202 -23.71 29.61 4.18
CA PRO A 1202 -23.00 30.88 4.09
C PRO A 1202 -21.50 30.83 4.41
#